data_AF-A0A0G4IEJ2-F1
#
_entry.id   AF-A0A0G4IEJ2-F1
#
_cell.length_a   1.000
_cell.length_b   1.000
_cell.length_c   1.000
_cell.angle_alpha   90.00
_cell.angle_beta   90.00
_cell.angle_gamma   90.00
#
_symmetry.space_group_name_H-M   'P 1'
#
loop_
_entity.id
_entity.type
_entity.pdbx_description
1 polymer ?
#
loop_
_entity_poly.entity_id
_entity_poly.type
_entity_poly.pdbx_seq_one_letter_code
_entity_poly.pdbx_strand_id
1 'polypeptide(L)'
;MREAIRSAPKGSAQGVTGWRYEHLSYFLPRDGSAQARILRIATCLARGDAPVGFISLLAGGRCFALNKNARGTEVRPIVVGDVLRRWVTRTILLEFGIQFEQHLAPLQFTVRTRAGTEKLFRCVQTCLQWSPSSAVLNLDALNAFNAYNQQVIMDQVHTHFPQLYSFFALWYGTPSDLVFRDRLGLLRRITYEEGVQQGDVAGPLLFCMGLKPSLDGLLGDLQAKHGGRGCFVSAFMDDVSIVFPLRPFQQIPTDGHDDSILHAWRVNAARLQSFRLCGAASGTTEYQSAHFDKKLKEAQKLSQAVEEYGNPQGACLLFCFCVLPRLIYLTRIMGDVITLGEWSQADRELGESWARIMGMTEQEWAHGEVRNQAYLPQYQGGLGFTYFRATVTVGLLGSCRVTLSTVIERLTNQSFLGPSQSSDRDAFFALPWLQASKREYERAESATESVKLKAYHPLRQGWDAHAIPSLGWLRFPPAVYRVALRIRLGLPIPEMRRAGVCVCGSPLDPRGHHAQKCPNHYGGGVYWRYEQVKGAFTQILRGLRHTHVLEETTFGHLGVATDSRLTEECNKRVDLFASLSNGDTLLADVSVTFPISSDASRLRTRSKTAGAAAKTKSEEKVRKYAVAARAVGLRFVPLVFETFGCPDRETVSFVKELVSVASSKAGFSTEGELMAVQARLTDRY
;
A
#
# COMPACT_ATOMS: atom_id res chain seq x y z
N MET A 1 2.77 -23.98 -4.12
CA MET A 1 3.87 -23.57 -5.03
C MET A 1 3.53 -22.38 -5.94
N ARG A 2 2.48 -22.45 -6.79
CA ARG A 2 2.13 -21.33 -7.71
C ARG A 2 1.76 -20.05 -6.97
N GLU A 3 0.94 -20.18 -5.93
CA GLU A 3 0.53 -19.04 -5.12
C GLU A 3 1.75 -18.32 -4.50
N ALA A 4 2.75 -19.07 -4.05
CA ALA A 4 3.97 -18.51 -3.49
C ALA A 4 4.70 -17.57 -4.48
N ILE A 5 4.68 -17.84 -5.78
CA ILE A 5 5.26 -16.93 -6.79
C ILE A 5 4.31 -15.78 -7.09
N ARG A 6 3.01 -16.06 -7.25
CA ARG A 6 2.00 -15.05 -7.62
C ARG A 6 1.92 -13.91 -6.61
N SER A 7 1.98 -14.22 -5.32
CA SER A 7 1.96 -13.24 -4.23
C SER A 7 3.35 -12.87 -3.70
N ALA A 8 4.45 -13.28 -4.38
CA ALA A 8 5.78 -12.82 -4.04
C ALA A 8 5.97 -11.32 -4.39
N PRO A 9 6.80 -10.59 -3.62
CA PRO A 9 7.09 -9.19 -3.90
C PRO A 9 7.88 -9.05 -5.21
N LYS A 10 7.37 -8.21 -6.12
CA LYS A 10 8.04 -7.89 -7.38
C LYS A 10 9.31 -7.06 -7.13
N GLY A 11 10.33 -7.26 -7.97
CA GLY A 11 11.60 -6.55 -7.88
C GLY A 11 12.47 -6.95 -6.70
N SER A 12 12.11 -8.02 -5.96
CA SER A 12 12.91 -8.53 -4.85
C SER A 12 14.35 -8.81 -5.30
N ALA A 13 15.32 -8.43 -4.47
CA ALA A 13 16.74 -8.59 -4.77
C ALA A 13 17.06 -10.07 -5.03
N GLN A 14 17.98 -10.31 -5.97
CA GLN A 14 18.41 -11.64 -6.37
C GLN A 14 19.31 -12.32 -5.32
N GLY A 15 19.38 -13.65 -5.33
CA GLY A 15 20.37 -14.39 -4.52
C GLY A 15 21.73 -14.47 -5.21
N VAL A 16 22.52 -15.48 -4.85
CA VAL A 16 23.82 -15.77 -5.46
C VAL A 16 23.70 -16.25 -6.92
N THR A 17 22.58 -16.89 -7.30
CA THR A 17 22.33 -17.33 -8.68
C THR A 17 21.95 -16.19 -9.63
N GLY A 18 21.62 -15.01 -9.10
CA GLY A 18 21.08 -13.90 -9.90
C GLY A 18 19.59 -14.04 -10.26
N TRP A 19 18.92 -15.12 -9.88
CA TRP A 19 17.51 -15.32 -10.21
C TRP A 19 16.55 -14.51 -9.32
N ARG A 20 15.37 -14.21 -9.88
CA ARG A 20 14.27 -13.51 -9.22
C ARG A 20 12.95 -14.28 -9.35
N TYR A 21 11.93 -13.89 -8.59
CA TYR A 21 10.61 -14.53 -8.66
C TYR A 21 9.97 -14.39 -10.06
N GLU A 22 10.29 -13.31 -10.78
CA GLU A 22 9.86 -13.09 -12.15
C GLU A 22 10.39 -14.17 -13.09
N HIS A 23 11.65 -14.61 -12.92
CA HIS A 23 12.20 -15.72 -13.70
C HIS A 23 11.48 -17.04 -13.38
N LEU A 24 11.12 -17.28 -12.12
CA LEU A 24 10.33 -18.44 -11.74
C LEU A 24 8.90 -18.41 -12.31
N SER A 25 8.33 -17.21 -12.47
CA SER A 25 6.98 -17.04 -13.04
C SER A 25 6.90 -17.47 -14.51
N TYR A 26 8.01 -17.41 -15.25
CA TYR A 26 8.09 -17.93 -16.62
C TYR A 26 7.89 -19.45 -16.67
N PHE A 27 8.40 -20.18 -15.67
CA PHE A 27 8.27 -21.64 -15.59
C PHE A 27 6.93 -22.11 -15.00
N LEU A 28 6.19 -21.18 -14.39
CA LEU A 28 4.91 -21.41 -13.71
C LEU A 28 3.87 -20.36 -14.16
N PRO A 29 3.51 -20.38 -15.46
CA PRO A 29 2.58 -19.42 -16.05
C PRO A 29 1.18 -19.46 -15.43
N ARG A 30 0.41 -18.42 -15.74
CA ARG A 30 -0.92 -18.18 -15.14
C ARG A 30 -2.01 -19.12 -15.63
N ASP A 31 -1.86 -19.63 -16.86
CA ASP A 31 -2.72 -20.63 -17.50
C ASP A 31 -2.75 -21.99 -16.77
N GLY A 32 -1.88 -22.17 -15.78
CA GLY A 32 -1.79 -23.40 -15.03
C GLY A 32 -0.96 -24.48 -15.71
N SER A 33 -0.22 -24.17 -16.78
CA SER A 33 0.88 -25.02 -17.21
C SER A 33 2.08 -24.85 -16.26
N ALA A 34 2.94 -25.86 -16.20
CA ALA A 34 4.13 -25.83 -15.36
C ALA A 34 5.21 -26.70 -15.98
N GLN A 35 6.45 -26.22 -16.01
CA GLN A 35 7.55 -27.06 -16.45
C GLN A 35 7.84 -28.13 -15.39
N ALA A 36 7.70 -29.41 -15.76
CA ALA A 36 7.87 -30.53 -14.83
C ALA A 36 9.22 -30.50 -14.10
N ARG A 37 10.28 -30.01 -14.76
CA ARG A 37 11.64 -29.91 -14.18
C ARG A 37 11.71 -28.93 -13.01
N ILE A 38 11.08 -27.74 -13.10
CA ILE A 38 11.14 -26.76 -12.00
C ILE A 38 10.38 -27.27 -10.77
N LEU A 39 9.27 -27.96 -11.00
CA LEU A 39 8.50 -28.60 -9.92
C LEU A 39 9.31 -29.72 -9.27
N ARG A 40 10.01 -30.55 -10.06
CA ARG A 40 10.88 -31.60 -9.53
C ARG A 40 12.00 -31.02 -8.65
N ILE A 41 12.61 -29.90 -9.03
CA ILE A 41 13.61 -29.20 -8.19
C ILE A 41 12.97 -28.75 -6.88
N ALA A 42 11.80 -28.10 -6.94
CA ALA A 42 11.10 -27.64 -5.75
C ALA A 42 10.68 -28.77 -4.81
N THR A 43 10.21 -29.90 -5.36
CA THR A 43 9.86 -31.10 -4.59
C THR A 43 11.08 -31.74 -3.96
N CYS A 44 12.20 -31.84 -4.70
CA CYS A 44 13.47 -32.36 -4.20
C CYS A 44 13.98 -31.51 -3.03
N LEU A 45 13.96 -30.18 -3.17
CA LEU A 45 14.25 -29.26 -2.08
C LEU A 45 13.32 -29.49 -0.89
N ALA A 46 12.01 -29.48 -1.10
CA ALA A 46 11.01 -29.63 -0.03
C ALA A 46 11.14 -30.94 0.76
N ARG A 47 11.67 -32.01 0.15
CA ARG A 47 11.91 -33.30 0.82
C ARG A 47 13.22 -33.36 1.60
N GLY A 48 14.15 -32.43 1.36
CA GLY A 48 15.51 -32.54 1.91
C GLY A 48 16.45 -33.38 1.05
N ASP A 49 16.06 -33.76 -0.17
CA ASP A 49 16.79 -34.74 -1.01
C ASP A 49 17.77 -34.09 -2.02
N ALA A 50 18.11 -32.82 -1.81
CA ALA A 50 18.88 -32.05 -2.77
C ALA A 50 20.40 -32.36 -2.68
N PRO A 51 21.12 -32.45 -3.81
CA PRO A 51 22.55 -32.77 -3.81
C PRO A 51 23.39 -31.74 -3.02
N VAL A 52 24.38 -32.21 -2.27
CA VAL A 52 25.23 -31.38 -1.40
C VAL A 52 25.83 -30.18 -2.13
N GLY A 53 26.41 -30.36 -3.32
CA GLY A 53 26.99 -29.24 -4.09
C GLY A 53 25.97 -28.17 -4.50
N PHE A 54 24.71 -28.54 -4.69
CA PHE A 54 23.62 -27.59 -4.94
C PHE A 54 23.22 -26.85 -3.66
N ILE A 55 23.21 -27.55 -2.53
CA ILE A 55 22.91 -26.97 -1.21
C ILE A 55 24.01 -26.01 -0.75
N SER A 56 25.28 -26.34 -0.93
CA SER A 56 26.40 -25.43 -0.62
C SER A 56 26.28 -24.08 -1.32
N LEU A 57 25.64 -24.04 -2.50
CA LEU A 57 25.34 -22.80 -3.21
C LEU A 57 24.11 -22.07 -2.63
N LEU A 58 23.02 -22.79 -2.34
CA LEU A 58 21.73 -22.20 -1.96
C LEU A 58 21.56 -21.89 -0.46
N ALA A 59 22.32 -22.56 0.42
CA ALA A 59 22.29 -22.36 1.86
C ALA A 59 22.93 -21.02 2.28
N GLY A 60 23.92 -20.58 1.52
CA GLY A 60 24.53 -19.25 1.67
C GLY A 60 23.64 -18.11 1.19
N GLY A 61 24.22 -16.91 1.08
CA GLY A 61 23.47 -15.75 0.60
C GLY A 61 24.31 -14.52 0.39
N ARG A 62 23.73 -13.52 -0.30
CA ARG A 62 24.36 -12.21 -0.49
C ARG A 62 24.12 -11.36 0.75
N CYS A 63 25.18 -10.96 1.44
CA CYS A 63 25.13 -10.17 2.66
C CYS A 63 25.34 -8.68 2.37
N PHE A 64 24.60 -7.82 3.08
CA PHE A 64 24.72 -6.36 3.04
C PHE A 64 24.67 -5.80 4.46
N ALA A 65 25.51 -4.84 4.78
CA ALA A 65 25.44 -4.12 6.05
C ALA A 65 24.56 -2.87 5.92
N LEU A 66 23.42 -2.85 6.60
CA LEU A 66 22.57 -1.66 6.72
C LEU A 66 22.88 -0.90 8.01
N ASN A 67 22.96 0.42 7.94
CA ASN A 67 23.12 1.25 9.13
C ASN A 67 21.79 1.28 9.91
N LYS A 68 21.80 0.88 11.19
CA LYS A 68 20.65 1.01 12.10
C LYS A 68 20.45 2.45 12.57
N ASN A 69 21.53 3.23 12.62
CA ASN A 69 21.51 4.61 13.08
C ASN A 69 22.21 5.53 12.07
N ALA A 70 21.90 6.84 12.13
CA ALA A 70 22.46 7.83 11.22
C ALA A 70 23.99 7.96 11.30
N ARG A 71 24.57 7.60 12.46
CA ARG A 71 26.02 7.63 12.70
C ARG A 71 26.77 6.45 12.07
N GLY A 72 26.05 5.40 11.63
CA GLY A 72 26.66 4.19 11.08
C GLY A 72 27.45 3.35 12.09
N THR A 73 27.28 3.58 13.40
CA THR A 73 27.99 2.85 14.45
C THR A 73 27.32 1.53 14.81
N GLU A 74 26.06 1.35 14.40
CA GLU A 74 25.30 0.13 14.58
C GLU A 74 24.88 -0.40 13.22
N VAL A 75 25.23 -1.65 12.93
CA VAL A 75 24.95 -2.29 11.65
C VAL A 75 23.94 -3.43 11.81
N ARG A 76 23.17 -3.67 10.76
CA ARG A 76 22.27 -4.80 10.59
C ARG A 76 22.72 -5.58 9.35
N PRO A 77 23.29 -6.79 9.51
CA PRO A 77 23.57 -7.64 8.37
C PRO A 77 22.25 -8.14 7.78
N ILE A 78 22.06 -7.98 6.47
CA ILE A 78 20.92 -8.52 5.73
C ILE A 78 21.43 -9.51 4.72
N VAL A 79 20.92 -10.74 4.81
CA VAL A 79 21.23 -11.84 3.92
C VAL A 79 20.08 -12.02 2.93
N VAL A 80 20.41 -11.94 1.65
CA VAL A 80 19.49 -12.27 0.55
C VAL A 80 19.78 -13.68 0.08
N GLY A 81 18.98 -14.62 0.59
CA GLY A 81 19.02 -16.03 0.19
C GLY A 81 18.54 -16.25 -1.24
N ASP A 82 18.88 -17.40 -1.81
CA ASP A 82 18.50 -17.73 -3.18
C ASP A 82 16.99 -17.79 -3.41
N VAL A 83 16.54 -17.42 -4.60
CA VAL A 83 15.11 -17.42 -4.91
C VAL A 83 14.49 -18.82 -4.87
N LEU A 84 15.23 -19.88 -5.19
CA LEU A 84 14.71 -21.24 -5.12
C LEU A 84 14.42 -21.65 -3.68
N ARG A 85 15.38 -21.40 -2.76
CA ARG A 85 15.18 -21.57 -1.31
C ARG A 85 13.97 -20.75 -0.85
N ARG A 86 13.98 -19.44 -1.12
CA ARG A 86 12.90 -18.54 -0.69
C ARG A 86 11.52 -18.94 -1.22
N TRP A 87 11.43 -19.42 -2.46
CA TRP A 87 10.19 -19.89 -3.08
C TRP A 87 9.64 -21.15 -2.41
N VAL A 88 10.48 -22.16 -2.18
CA VAL A 88 10.07 -23.40 -1.51
C VAL A 88 9.70 -23.11 -0.05
N THR A 89 10.52 -22.32 0.67
CA THR A 89 10.22 -21.86 2.02
C THR A 89 8.86 -21.14 2.08
N ARG A 90 8.63 -20.18 1.17
CA ARG A 90 7.35 -19.46 1.11
C ARG A 90 6.18 -20.39 0.82
N THR A 91 6.37 -21.43 0.02
CA THR A 91 5.33 -22.45 -0.20
C THR A 91 5.00 -23.18 1.10
N ILE A 92 6.00 -23.61 1.86
CA ILE A 92 5.82 -24.28 3.15
C ILE A 92 5.09 -23.37 4.15
N LEU A 93 5.48 -22.09 4.23
CA LEU A 93 4.83 -21.13 5.14
C LEU A 93 3.36 -20.84 4.78
N LEU A 94 3.01 -20.90 3.50
CA LEU A 94 1.62 -20.77 3.07
C LEU A 94 0.81 -22.01 3.46
N GLU A 95 1.39 -23.20 3.26
CA GLU A 95 0.75 -24.50 3.53
C GLU A 95 0.55 -24.75 5.03
N PHE A 96 1.60 -24.60 5.83
CA PHE A 96 1.62 -24.92 7.27
C PHE A 96 1.32 -23.72 8.17
N GLY A 97 0.98 -22.57 7.58
CA GLY A 97 0.93 -21.31 8.32
C GLY A 97 -0.08 -21.30 9.48
N ILE A 98 -1.21 -22.01 9.36
CA ILE A 98 -2.20 -22.10 10.45
C ILE A 98 -1.64 -22.91 11.62
N GLN A 99 -0.96 -24.02 11.34
CA GLN A 99 -0.34 -24.86 12.36
C GLN A 99 0.77 -24.10 13.09
N PHE A 100 1.58 -23.31 12.38
CA PHE A 100 2.59 -22.45 13.01
C PHE A 100 1.97 -21.38 13.91
N GLU A 101 0.89 -20.74 13.45
CA GLU A 101 0.18 -19.73 14.24
C GLU A 101 -0.40 -20.32 15.53
N GLN A 102 -1.01 -21.50 15.45
CA GLN A 102 -1.57 -22.21 16.61
C GLN A 102 -0.48 -22.64 17.59
N HIS A 103 0.67 -23.12 17.09
CA HIS A 103 1.76 -23.58 17.94
C HIS A 103 2.46 -22.43 18.68
N LEU A 104 2.64 -21.29 18.02
CA LEU A 104 3.29 -20.10 18.60
C LEU A 104 2.35 -19.28 19.49
N ALA A 105 1.04 -19.44 19.33
CA ALA A 105 0.05 -18.91 20.27
C ALA A 105 0.16 -19.59 21.65
N PRO A 106 -0.24 -18.91 22.74
CA PRO A 106 -0.75 -17.54 22.81
C PRO A 106 0.34 -16.46 22.95
N LEU A 107 1.62 -16.83 23.05
CA LEU A 107 2.68 -15.92 23.48
C LEU A 107 3.21 -15.04 22.35
N GLN A 108 3.28 -15.54 21.12
CA GLN A 108 3.80 -14.79 19.97
C GLN A 108 2.72 -14.08 19.16
N PHE A 109 3.05 -12.85 18.72
CA PHE A 109 2.19 -11.99 17.90
C PHE A 109 2.79 -11.69 16.52
N THR A 110 3.87 -12.35 16.11
CA THR A 110 4.53 -12.01 14.83
C THR A 110 4.12 -12.90 13.66
N VAL A 111 4.17 -14.22 13.83
CA VAL A 111 3.96 -15.14 12.71
C VAL A 111 2.46 -15.24 12.41
N ARG A 112 2.07 -14.88 11.18
CA ARG A 112 0.70 -14.94 10.64
C ARG A 112 -0.37 -14.14 11.42
N THR A 113 0.01 -13.42 12.47
CA THR A 113 -0.91 -12.60 13.25
C THR A 113 -1.11 -11.23 12.60
N ARG A 114 -2.19 -11.07 11.83
CA ARG A 114 -2.55 -9.77 11.23
C ARG A 114 -2.74 -8.71 12.33
N ALA A 115 -2.12 -7.54 12.14
CA ALA A 115 -2.08 -6.45 13.12
C ALA A 115 -1.47 -6.86 14.48
N GLY A 116 -0.49 -7.79 14.47
CA GLY A 116 0.13 -8.34 15.67
C GLY A 116 0.68 -7.29 16.65
N THR A 117 1.34 -6.25 16.15
CA THR A 117 1.87 -5.14 16.97
C THR A 117 0.77 -4.41 17.74
N GLU A 118 -0.35 -4.14 17.07
CA GLU A 118 -1.52 -3.46 17.63
C GLU A 118 -2.27 -4.36 18.62
N LYS A 119 -2.40 -5.66 18.31
CA LYS A 119 -2.98 -6.66 19.21
C LYS A 119 -2.16 -6.83 20.49
N LEU A 120 -0.84 -6.95 20.36
CA LEU A 120 0.09 -7.03 21.49
C LEU A 120 -0.04 -5.79 22.38
N PHE A 121 -0.01 -4.60 21.78
CA PHE A 121 -0.18 -3.33 22.51
C PHE A 121 -1.49 -3.31 23.31
N ARG A 122 -2.62 -3.68 22.68
CA ARG A 122 -3.93 -3.71 23.36
C ARG A 122 -4.00 -4.77 24.45
N CYS A 123 -3.32 -5.92 24.32
CA CYS A 123 -3.23 -6.92 25.38
C CYS A 123 -2.53 -6.34 26.62
N VAL A 124 -1.33 -5.78 26.45
CA VAL A 124 -0.56 -5.18 27.56
C VAL A 124 -1.31 -4.00 28.19
N GLN A 125 -1.91 -3.13 27.36
CA GLN A 125 -2.74 -2.02 27.84
C GLN A 125 -3.93 -2.53 28.66
N THR A 126 -4.61 -3.57 28.20
CA THR A 126 -5.75 -4.19 28.89
C THR A 126 -5.32 -4.77 30.23
N CYS A 127 -4.19 -5.48 30.28
CA CYS A 127 -3.66 -6.05 31.53
C CYS A 127 -3.41 -4.97 32.59
N LEU A 128 -2.78 -3.86 32.20
CA LEU A 128 -2.46 -2.76 33.12
C LEU A 128 -3.69 -1.94 33.55
N GLN A 129 -4.67 -1.77 32.66
CA GLN A 129 -5.93 -1.09 33.03
C GLN A 129 -6.82 -1.97 33.91
N TRP A 130 -6.79 -3.29 33.71
CA TRP A 130 -7.49 -4.27 34.53
C TRP A 130 -6.91 -4.36 35.94
N SER A 131 -5.58 -4.32 36.05
CA SER A 131 -4.87 -4.38 37.33
C SER A 131 -3.86 -3.23 37.45
N PRO A 132 -4.27 -2.06 37.97
CA PRO A 132 -3.39 -0.90 38.11
C PRO A 132 -2.18 -1.09 39.03
N SER A 133 -2.17 -2.15 39.85
CA SER A 133 -1.05 -2.55 40.71
C SER A 133 -0.04 -3.48 40.00
N SER A 134 -0.29 -3.83 38.74
CA SER A 134 0.63 -4.62 37.94
C SER A 134 1.75 -3.76 37.34
N ALA A 135 2.94 -4.35 37.25
CA ALA A 135 4.06 -3.78 36.52
C ALA A 135 4.17 -4.44 35.15
N VAL A 136 4.78 -3.72 34.21
CA VAL A 136 5.25 -4.28 32.94
C VAL A 136 6.77 -4.21 32.86
N LEU A 137 7.36 -5.32 32.45
CA LEU A 137 8.78 -5.49 32.16
C LEU A 137 8.94 -5.81 30.68
N ASN A 138 9.72 -4.99 29.98
CA ASN A 138 10.07 -5.22 28.58
C ASN A 138 11.51 -5.68 28.47
N LEU A 139 11.70 -6.81 27.81
CA LEU A 139 13.00 -7.42 27.52
C LEU A 139 13.29 -7.33 26.02
N ASP A 140 14.55 -7.04 25.68
CA ASP A 140 15.04 -6.99 24.30
C ASP A 140 16.31 -7.82 24.18
N ALA A 141 16.37 -8.70 23.18
CA ALA A 141 17.47 -9.63 23.02
C ALA A 141 18.63 -9.02 22.22
N LEU A 142 19.86 -9.15 22.75
CA LEU A 142 21.05 -8.69 22.07
C LEU A 142 21.39 -9.56 20.86
N ASN A 143 21.47 -8.93 19.68
CA ASN A 143 21.84 -9.59 18.43
C ASN A 143 20.99 -10.85 18.15
N ALA A 144 19.71 -10.80 18.51
CA ALA A 144 18.83 -11.94 18.68
C ALA A 144 18.90 -12.97 17.55
N PHE A 145 18.78 -12.52 16.30
CA PHE A 145 18.82 -13.42 15.15
C PHE A 145 20.16 -14.12 14.97
N ASN A 146 21.30 -13.47 15.20
CA ASN A 146 22.60 -14.07 14.88
C ASN A 146 23.16 -14.90 16.04
N ALA A 147 22.71 -14.63 17.28
CA ALA A 147 23.24 -15.27 18.49
C ALA A 147 22.37 -16.42 19.00
N TYR A 148 21.24 -16.71 18.34
CA TYR A 148 20.34 -17.75 18.83
C TYR A 148 20.87 -19.16 18.49
N ASN A 149 20.76 -20.07 19.45
CA ASN A 149 21.23 -21.44 19.26
C ASN A 149 20.40 -22.17 18.19
N GLN A 150 21.06 -22.50 17.08
CA GLN A 150 20.44 -23.15 15.93
C GLN A 150 19.97 -24.59 16.24
N GLN A 151 20.64 -25.28 17.17
CA GLN A 151 20.25 -26.62 17.59
C GLN A 151 18.88 -26.61 18.27
N VAL A 152 18.64 -25.65 19.17
CA VAL A 152 17.33 -25.51 19.85
C VAL A 152 16.21 -25.30 18.82
N ILE A 153 16.45 -24.47 17.80
CA ILE A 153 15.49 -24.25 16.71
C ILE A 153 15.20 -25.58 16.00
N MET A 154 16.26 -26.32 15.62
CA MET A 154 16.11 -27.57 14.88
C MET A 154 15.45 -28.67 15.72
N ASP A 155 15.69 -28.72 17.03
CA ASP A 155 15.02 -29.64 17.97
C ASP A 155 13.52 -29.34 18.08
N GLN A 156 13.15 -28.05 18.14
CA GLN A 156 11.76 -27.62 18.14
C GLN A 156 11.05 -27.97 16.82
N VAL A 157 11.73 -27.77 15.69
CA VAL A 157 11.22 -28.21 14.38
C VAL A 157 11.07 -29.73 14.33
N HIS A 158 12.07 -30.49 14.79
CA HIS A 158 12.01 -31.95 14.80
C HIS A 158 10.83 -32.47 15.63
N THR A 159 10.64 -31.89 16.81
CA THR A 159 9.62 -32.30 17.77
C THR A 159 8.20 -32.00 17.29
N HIS A 160 7.97 -30.79 16.76
CA HIS A 160 6.61 -30.32 16.47
C HIS A 160 6.23 -30.38 14.99
N PHE A 161 7.22 -30.37 14.09
CA PHE A 161 7.03 -30.40 12.64
C PHE A 161 8.05 -31.34 11.96
N PRO A 162 8.12 -32.63 12.36
CA PRO A 162 9.14 -33.56 11.88
C PRO A 162 9.18 -33.68 10.35
N GLN A 163 8.03 -33.55 9.68
CA GLN A 163 7.91 -33.57 8.22
C GLN A 163 8.63 -32.42 7.50
N LEU A 164 9.01 -31.35 8.22
CA LEU A 164 9.75 -30.20 7.69
C LEU A 164 11.22 -30.18 8.12
N TYR A 165 11.62 -31.08 9.02
CA TYR A 165 12.97 -31.10 9.56
C TYR A 165 14.03 -31.22 8.47
N SER A 166 13.90 -32.22 7.59
CA SER A 166 14.86 -32.45 6.49
C SER A 166 14.99 -31.24 5.57
N PHE A 167 13.90 -30.51 5.33
CA PHE A 167 13.95 -29.27 4.55
C PHE A 167 14.76 -28.18 5.25
N PHE A 168 14.50 -27.93 6.54
CA PHE A 168 15.21 -26.87 7.27
C PHE A 168 16.67 -27.23 7.55
N ALA A 169 16.98 -28.52 7.73
CA ALA A 169 18.33 -29.02 7.89
C ALA A 169 19.22 -28.77 6.66
N LEU A 170 18.65 -28.63 5.45
CA LEU A 170 19.41 -28.19 4.27
C LEU A 170 20.08 -26.82 4.45
N TRP A 171 19.47 -25.95 5.25
CA TRP A 171 19.87 -24.55 5.38
C TRP A 171 20.57 -24.25 6.71
N TYR A 172 20.15 -24.96 7.75
CA TYR A 172 20.53 -24.76 9.14
C TYR A 172 21.11 -26.05 9.77
N GLY A 173 21.53 -27.02 8.97
CA GLY A 173 22.20 -28.24 9.46
C GLY A 173 23.73 -28.14 9.42
N THR A 174 24.27 -27.29 8.55
CA THR A 174 25.71 -27.17 8.34
C THR A 174 26.12 -25.71 8.12
N PRO A 175 27.37 -25.32 8.44
CA PRO A 175 27.92 -24.02 8.09
C PRO A 175 27.73 -23.66 6.61
N SER A 176 27.52 -22.37 6.33
CA SER A 176 27.38 -21.86 4.95
C SER A 176 28.11 -20.53 4.74
N ASP A 177 28.45 -20.22 3.49
CA ASP A 177 29.16 -18.98 3.14
C ASP A 177 28.19 -17.82 2.86
N LEU A 178 28.36 -16.72 3.57
CA LEU A 178 27.77 -15.43 3.25
C LEU A 178 28.75 -14.58 2.44
N VAL A 179 28.31 -14.09 1.28
CA VAL A 179 29.17 -13.32 0.37
C VAL A 179 28.78 -11.86 0.31
N PHE A 180 29.76 -10.96 0.33
CA PHE A 180 29.54 -9.51 0.14
C PHE A 180 30.66 -8.89 -0.68
N ARG A 181 30.44 -7.68 -1.19
CA ARG A 181 31.50 -6.88 -1.84
C ARG A 181 32.00 -5.82 -0.87
N ASP A 182 33.31 -5.75 -0.68
CA ASP A 182 33.91 -4.67 0.10
C ASP A 182 33.92 -3.33 -0.66
N ARG A 183 34.48 -2.28 -0.04
CA ARG A 183 34.54 -0.94 -0.63
C ARG A 183 35.35 -0.87 -1.93
N LEU A 184 36.24 -1.83 -2.16
CA LEU A 184 37.04 -1.96 -3.39
C LEU A 184 36.34 -2.82 -4.45
N GLY A 185 35.12 -3.30 -4.17
CA GLY A 185 34.37 -4.18 -5.05
C GLY A 185 34.80 -5.64 -5.01
N LEU A 186 35.77 -6.00 -4.16
CA LEU A 186 36.29 -7.36 -4.04
C LEU A 186 35.28 -8.24 -3.29
N LEU A 187 35.15 -9.49 -3.76
CA LEU A 187 34.27 -10.47 -3.13
C LEU A 187 34.90 -10.98 -1.83
N ARG A 188 34.17 -10.85 -0.73
CA ARG A 188 34.53 -11.35 0.60
C ARG A 188 33.52 -12.39 1.06
N ARG A 189 33.97 -13.25 1.98
CA ARG A 189 33.17 -14.34 2.55
C ARG A 189 33.19 -14.24 4.08
N ILE A 190 32.05 -14.57 4.69
CA ILE A 190 31.89 -14.77 6.13
C ILE A 190 31.23 -16.14 6.30
N THR A 191 31.85 -17.01 7.09
CA THR A 191 31.23 -18.28 7.47
C THR A 191 30.08 -18.01 8.44
N TYR A 192 28.91 -18.57 8.14
CA TYR A 192 27.73 -18.55 8.99
C TYR A 192 27.56 -19.91 9.64
N GLU A 193 27.53 -19.93 10.98
CA GLU A 193 27.50 -21.16 11.78
C GLU A 193 26.38 -21.17 12.85
N GLU A 194 25.85 -20.01 13.23
CA GLU A 194 24.88 -19.87 14.31
C GLU A 194 23.78 -18.86 13.97
N GLY A 195 22.63 -19.00 14.62
CA GLY A 195 21.50 -18.08 14.51
C GLY A 195 20.53 -18.44 13.38
N VAL A 196 19.87 -17.38 12.90
CA VAL A 196 18.93 -17.36 11.80
C VAL A 196 19.32 -16.21 10.87
N GLN A 197 19.47 -16.49 9.58
CA GLN A 197 19.87 -15.50 8.59
C GLN A 197 18.86 -14.34 8.50
N GLN A 198 19.29 -13.11 8.81
CA GLN A 198 18.43 -11.92 8.78
C GLN A 198 18.03 -11.56 7.34
N GLY A 199 16.77 -11.81 6.99
CA GLY A 199 16.27 -11.65 5.61
C GLY A 199 15.83 -12.98 4.98
N ASP A 200 16.07 -14.11 5.66
CA ASP A 200 15.44 -15.37 5.28
C ASP A 200 13.91 -15.31 5.51
N VAL A 201 13.19 -15.95 4.60
CA VAL A 201 11.73 -15.98 4.57
C VAL A 201 11.18 -16.78 5.75
N ALA A 202 11.84 -17.87 6.15
CA ALA A 202 11.49 -18.63 7.35
C ALA A 202 12.08 -18.04 8.63
N GLY A 203 12.94 -17.02 8.52
CA GLY A 203 13.72 -16.56 9.67
C GLY A 203 12.86 -16.16 10.88
N PRO A 204 11.79 -15.36 10.70
CA PRO A 204 10.89 -15.03 11.79
C PRO A 204 10.22 -16.23 12.46
N LEU A 205 9.79 -17.23 11.67
CA LEU A 205 9.21 -18.45 12.21
C LEU A 205 10.22 -19.22 13.04
N LEU A 206 11.40 -19.50 12.49
CA LEU A 206 12.43 -20.30 13.13
C LEU A 206 12.93 -19.65 14.42
N PHE A 207 13.10 -18.33 14.42
CA PHE A 207 13.43 -17.59 15.63
C PHE A 207 12.35 -17.75 16.70
N CYS A 208 11.07 -17.57 16.34
CA CYS A 208 9.96 -17.74 17.28
C CYS A 208 9.82 -19.19 17.79
N MET A 209 10.08 -20.19 16.94
CA MET A 209 10.10 -21.61 17.33
C MET A 209 11.17 -21.87 18.39
N GLY A 210 12.39 -21.35 18.16
CA GLY A 210 13.48 -21.47 19.13
C GLY A 210 13.15 -20.80 20.46
N LEU A 211 12.57 -19.59 20.41
CA LEU A 211 12.25 -18.80 21.60
C LEU A 211 11.09 -19.37 22.45
N LYS A 212 10.20 -20.18 21.84
CA LYS A 212 8.96 -20.64 22.48
C LYS A 212 9.16 -21.37 23.82
N PRO A 213 10.06 -22.36 23.96
CA PRO A 213 10.28 -23.05 25.23
C PRO A 213 10.62 -22.10 26.39
N SER A 214 11.45 -21.09 26.13
CA SER A 214 11.80 -20.08 27.14
C SER A 214 10.60 -19.22 27.54
N LEU A 215 9.71 -18.87 26.59
CA LEU A 215 8.49 -18.11 26.91
C LEU A 215 7.48 -18.95 27.68
N ASP A 216 7.32 -20.22 27.33
CA ASP A 216 6.42 -21.15 28.02
C ASP A 216 6.91 -21.38 29.47
N GLY A 217 8.21 -21.61 29.66
CA GLY A 217 8.83 -21.75 30.99
C GLY A 217 8.67 -20.50 31.84
N LEU A 218 8.96 -19.32 31.26
CA LEU A 218 8.79 -18.03 31.93
C LEU A 218 7.34 -17.79 32.38
N LEU A 219 6.36 -18.10 31.54
CA LEU A 219 4.95 -18.00 31.92
C LEU A 219 4.61 -18.96 33.07
N GLY A 220 5.08 -20.21 32.98
CA GLY A 220 4.87 -21.22 34.02
C GLY A 220 5.43 -20.79 35.38
N ASP A 221 6.66 -20.28 35.40
CA ASP A 221 7.31 -19.79 36.63
C ASP A 221 6.58 -18.59 37.24
N LEU A 222 6.14 -17.64 36.41
CA LEU A 222 5.38 -16.49 36.87
C LEU A 222 4.02 -16.90 37.44
N GLN A 223 3.31 -17.79 36.74
CA GLN A 223 2.04 -18.32 37.22
C GLN A 223 2.22 -19.09 38.52
N ALA A 224 3.27 -19.90 38.67
CA ALA A 224 3.57 -20.59 39.92
C ALA A 224 3.83 -19.61 41.08
N LYS A 225 4.63 -18.57 40.85
CA LYS A 225 4.96 -17.54 41.86
C LYS A 225 3.76 -16.69 42.29
N HIS A 226 2.84 -16.40 41.37
CA HIS A 226 1.70 -15.50 41.61
C HIS A 226 0.35 -16.21 41.77
N GLY A 227 0.34 -17.54 41.94
CA GLY A 227 -0.90 -18.31 42.12
C GLY A 227 -1.82 -18.29 40.90
N GLY A 228 -1.22 -18.22 39.70
CA GLY A 228 -1.88 -18.35 38.41
C GLY A 228 -2.68 -17.13 37.93
N ARG A 229 -2.71 -16.02 38.68
CA ARG A 229 -3.53 -14.84 38.36
C ARG A 229 -2.71 -13.59 38.08
N GLY A 230 -3.16 -12.79 37.12
CA GLY A 230 -2.60 -11.47 36.83
C GLY A 230 -1.23 -11.47 36.15
N CYS A 231 -0.78 -12.62 35.64
CA CYS A 231 0.47 -12.74 34.89
C CYS A 231 0.18 -12.89 33.40
N PHE A 232 0.92 -12.16 32.56
CA PHE A 232 0.80 -12.22 31.10
C PHE A 232 2.18 -12.13 30.48
N VAL A 233 2.52 -13.07 29.61
CA VAL A 233 3.76 -13.07 28.82
C VAL A 233 3.40 -12.99 27.36
N SER A 234 4.07 -12.11 26.64
CA SER A 234 3.80 -11.90 25.23
C SER A 234 5.04 -11.41 24.52
N ALA A 235 5.11 -11.65 23.23
CA ALA A 235 6.28 -11.33 22.45
C ALA A 235 5.91 -10.96 21.01
N PHE A 236 6.63 -10.00 20.44
CA PHE A 236 6.65 -9.74 19.01
C PHE A 236 8.08 -9.90 18.54
N MET A 237 8.40 -11.06 17.97
CA MET A 237 9.78 -11.51 17.76
C MET A 237 10.56 -11.49 19.08
N ASP A 238 11.67 -10.77 19.13
CA ASP A 238 12.57 -10.57 20.25
C ASP A 238 12.08 -9.55 21.28
N ASP A 239 11.07 -8.73 20.96
CA ASP A 239 10.47 -7.80 21.92
C ASP A 239 9.50 -8.56 22.87
N VAL A 240 9.98 -8.94 24.06
CA VAL A 240 9.17 -9.65 25.07
C VAL A 240 8.60 -8.68 26.10
N SER A 241 7.30 -8.74 26.33
CA SER A 241 6.56 -7.99 27.33
C SER A 241 5.95 -8.91 28.37
N ILE A 242 6.28 -8.65 29.64
CA ILE A 242 5.85 -9.41 30.81
C ILE A 242 5.04 -8.49 31.71
N VAL A 243 3.82 -8.88 32.06
CA VAL A 243 2.97 -8.19 33.03
C VAL A 243 2.78 -9.09 34.24
N PHE A 244 2.92 -8.53 35.44
CA PHE A 244 2.75 -9.28 36.69
C PHE A 244 2.34 -8.35 37.86
N PRO A 245 1.66 -8.86 38.89
CA PRO A 245 1.28 -8.06 40.06
C PRO A 245 2.51 -7.72 40.92
N LEU A 246 2.63 -6.46 41.35
CA LEU A 246 3.63 -6.09 42.34
C LEU A 246 3.16 -6.49 43.76
N ARG A 247 3.77 -7.52 44.34
CA ARG A 247 3.89 -7.68 45.80
C ARG A 247 5.25 -7.09 46.23
N PRO A 248 5.44 -6.64 47.49
CA PRO A 248 6.71 -6.04 47.92
C PRO A 248 7.89 -6.94 47.54
N PHE A 249 8.83 -6.37 46.78
CA PHE A 249 10.05 -6.99 46.26
C PHE A 249 10.94 -7.49 47.41
N GLN A 250 10.64 -8.65 47.98
CA GLN A 250 11.56 -9.45 48.77
C GLN A 250 11.44 -10.87 48.25
N GLN A 251 12.56 -11.42 47.76
CA GLN A 251 12.70 -12.76 47.16
C GLN A 251 12.36 -12.83 45.66
N ILE A 252 13.17 -12.18 44.82
CA ILE A 252 13.59 -12.84 43.58
C ILE A 252 14.78 -13.72 44.00
N PRO A 253 14.68 -15.06 43.98
CA PRO A 253 15.84 -15.90 44.21
C PRO A 253 16.88 -15.60 43.13
N THR A 254 18.08 -15.22 43.56
CA THR A 254 19.29 -15.11 42.73
C THR A 254 19.91 -16.46 42.43
N ASP A 255 19.21 -17.54 42.75
CA ASP A 255 19.82 -18.84 42.97
C ASP A 255 19.40 -19.79 41.84
N GLY A 256 20.22 -19.77 40.79
CA GLY A 256 20.72 -20.96 40.10
C GLY A 256 19.71 -21.90 39.41
N HIS A 257 19.47 -21.66 38.13
CA HIS A 257 19.90 -22.60 37.10
C HIS A 257 20.31 -21.83 35.84
N ASP A 258 21.41 -22.27 35.25
CA ASP A 258 22.11 -21.65 34.13
C ASP A 258 21.29 -21.78 32.82
N ASP A 259 20.40 -20.83 32.58
CA ASP A 259 19.84 -20.59 31.25
C ASP A 259 20.67 -19.48 30.59
N SER A 260 21.66 -19.89 29.80
CA SER A 260 22.53 -19.07 28.94
C SER A 260 21.80 -17.94 28.17
N ILE A 261 20.48 -18.03 28.02
CA ILE A 261 19.62 -17.08 27.34
C ILE A 261 19.34 -15.82 28.17
N LEU A 262 19.14 -15.88 29.50
CA LEU A 262 18.75 -14.70 30.30
C LEU A 262 19.82 -13.60 30.32
N HIS A 263 21.10 -13.95 30.21
CA HIS A 263 22.21 -12.99 30.06
C HIS A 263 22.18 -12.21 28.73
N ALA A 264 21.49 -12.73 27.70
CA ALA A 264 21.37 -12.07 26.40
C ALA A 264 20.29 -10.97 26.37
N TRP A 265 19.39 -10.91 27.36
CA TRP A 265 18.30 -9.94 27.40
C TRP A 265 18.72 -8.68 28.14
N ARG A 266 18.68 -7.54 27.44
CA ARG A 266 18.75 -6.25 28.12
C ARG A 266 17.41 -5.95 28.78
N VAL A 267 17.45 -5.75 30.09
CA VAL A 267 16.33 -5.20 30.84
C VAL A 267 16.22 -3.71 30.49
N ASN A 268 15.20 -3.34 29.71
CA ASN A 268 15.07 -1.97 29.21
C ASN A 268 14.42 -1.01 30.22
N ALA A 269 13.46 -1.51 31.01
CA ALA A 269 12.88 -0.86 32.20
C ALA A 269 11.73 -1.73 32.76
N ALA A 270 11.57 -1.76 34.08
CA ALA A 270 10.30 -2.09 34.72
C ALA A 270 9.53 -0.80 34.98
N ARG A 271 8.23 -0.75 34.64
CA ARG A 271 7.43 0.46 34.83
C ARG A 271 6.06 0.14 35.43
N LEU A 272 5.66 1.03 36.33
CA LEU A 272 4.30 1.13 36.82
C LEU A 272 3.47 1.92 35.81
N GLN A 273 2.40 1.30 35.31
CA GLN A 273 1.31 1.93 34.57
C GLN A 273 1.64 2.58 33.22
N SER A 274 2.91 2.92 32.90
CA SER A 274 3.30 3.58 31.64
C SER A 274 4.35 2.79 30.86
N PHE A 275 4.14 2.57 29.57
CA PHE A 275 5.04 1.79 28.72
C PHE A 275 5.10 2.28 27.28
N ARG A 276 6.17 1.89 26.59
CA ARG A 276 6.29 2.00 25.12
C ARG A 276 6.43 0.61 24.54
N LEU A 277 5.65 0.33 23.51
CA LEU A 277 5.65 -0.94 22.82
C LEU A 277 5.20 -0.73 21.38
N CYS A 278 5.84 -1.42 20.44
CA CYS A 278 5.42 -1.42 19.03
C CYS A 278 5.26 -0.01 18.42
N GLY A 279 6.05 0.97 18.85
CA GLY A 279 6.02 2.35 18.33
C GLY A 279 4.98 3.29 18.94
N ALA A 280 4.13 2.82 19.87
CA ALA A 280 3.15 3.62 20.60
C ALA A 280 3.48 3.67 22.11
N ALA A 281 2.77 4.53 22.84
CA ALA A 281 2.89 4.69 24.28
C ALA A 281 1.52 4.52 24.96
N SER A 282 1.51 3.97 26.17
CA SER A 282 0.35 3.97 27.07
C SER A 282 0.79 4.39 28.47
N GLY A 283 -0.14 4.86 29.29
CA GLY A 283 0.12 5.30 30.66
C GLY A 283 -0.54 6.63 30.99
N THR A 284 0.18 7.52 31.68
CA THR A 284 -0.37 8.86 31.96
C THR A 284 -0.56 9.66 30.67
N THR A 285 -1.48 10.62 30.70
CA THR A 285 -1.76 11.50 29.55
C THR A 285 -0.51 12.26 29.13
N GLU A 286 0.25 12.78 30.10
CA GLU A 286 1.49 13.52 29.85
C GLU A 286 2.55 12.65 29.16
N TYR A 287 2.67 11.39 29.59
CA TYR A 287 3.59 10.44 28.98
C TYR A 287 3.23 10.14 27.51
N GLN A 288 1.94 9.99 27.24
CA GLN A 288 1.41 9.72 25.91
C GLN A 288 1.54 10.95 25.00
N SER A 289 1.16 12.15 25.47
CA SER A 289 1.33 13.40 24.73
C SER A 289 2.80 13.69 24.41
N ALA A 290 3.73 13.47 25.36
CA ALA A 290 5.16 13.64 25.10
C ALA A 290 5.69 12.68 24.00
N HIS A 291 5.16 11.46 23.93
CA HIS A 291 5.49 10.52 22.85
C HIS A 291 4.87 10.93 21.50
N PHE A 292 3.63 11.42 21.52
CA PHE A 292 2.97 11.98 20.34
C PHE A 292 3.76 13.17 19.77
N ASP A 293 4.14 14.14 20.61
CA ASP A 293 4.94 15.30 20.21
C ASP A 293 6.28 14.90 19.59
N LYS A 294 6.94 13.89 20.17
CA LYS A 294 8.17 13.35 19.58
C LYS A 294 7.91 12.83 18.16
N LYS A 295 6.81 12.09 17.94
CA LYS A 295 6.46 11.53 16.64
C LYS A 295 6.04 12.60 15.63
N LEU A 296 5.35 13.64 16.09
CA LEU A 296 5.03 14.81 15.28
C LEU A 296 6.31 15.53 14.84
N LYS A 297 7.27 15.75 15.75
CA LYS A 297 8.59 16.33 15.42
C LYS A 297 9.38 15.48 14.41
N GLU A 298 9.34 14.16 14.53
CA GLU A 298 9.93 13.24 13.54
C GLU A 298 9.27 13.42 12.15
N ALA A 299 7.94 13.57 12.09
CA ALA A 299 7.20 13.81 10.85
C ALA A 299 7.55 15.19 10.24
N GLN A 300 7.60 16.24 11.06
CA GLN A 300 7.99 17.59 10.64
C GLN A 300 9.41 17.62 10.07
N LYS A 301 10.37 16.98 10.75
CA LYS A 301 11.76 16.88 10.26
C LYS A 301 11.83 16.16 8.92
N LEU A 302 11.05 15.09 8.75
CA LEU A 302 10.97 14.40 7.47
C LEU A 302 10.32 15.28 6.38
N SER A 303 9.31 16.07 6.75
CA SER A 303 8.68 17.03 5.84
C SER A 303 9.67 18.08 5.33
N GLN A 304 10.52 18.60 6.22
CA GLN A 304 11.61 19.53 5.85
C GLN A 304 12.60 18.88 4.87
N ALA A 305 13.01 17.63 5.12
CA ALA A 305 13.86 16.90 4.19
C ALA A 305 13.19 16.65 2.82
N VAL A 306 11.87 16.50 2.79
CA VAL A 306 11.11 16.38 1.54
C VAL A 306 11.03 17.72 0.80
N GLU A 307 11.06 18.85 1.49
CA GLU A 307 11.14 20.18 0.87
C GLU A 307 12.45 20.38 0.11
N GLU A 308 13.56 19.90 0.67
CA GLU A 308 14.89 19.90 0.02
C GLU A 308 14.97 19.02 -1.24
N TYR A 309 14.02 18.10 -1.46
CA TYR A 309 13.99 17.23 -2.63
C TYR A 309 13.83 17.99 -3.96
N GLY A 310 13.26 19.20 -3.92
CA GLY A 310 13.18 20.14 -5.07
C GLY A 310 12.18 19.79 -6.18
N ASN A 311 11.83 18.51 -6.37
CA ASN A 311 10.81 18.09 -7.35
C ASN A 311 9.42 17.97 -6.70
N PRO A 312 8.42 18.81 -7.07
CA PRO A 312 7.13 18.82 -6.40
C PRO A 312 6.29 17.55 -6.63
N GLN A 313 6.43 16.89 -7.78
CA GLN A 313 5.73 15.62 -8.05
C GLN A 313 6.20 14.52 -7.10
N GLY A 314 7.52 14.31 -7.01
CA GLY A 314 8.08 13.32 -6.08
C GLY A 314 7.95 13.73 -4.62
N ALA A 315 8.04 15.02 -4.30
CA ALA A 315 7.83 15.53 -2.94
C ALA A 315 6.39 15.27 -2.47
N CYS A 316 5.38 15.44 -3.34
CA CYS A 316 4.00 15.09 -3.03
C CYS A 316 3.85 13.60 -2.68
N LEU A 317 4.51 12.71 -3.43
CA LEU A 317 4.52 11.27 -3.16
C LEU A 317 5.21 10.94 -1.83
N LEU A 318 6.40 11.48 -1.60
CA LEU A 318 7.14 11.28 -0.35
C LEU A 318 6.35 11.81 0.86
N PHE A 319 5.62 12.90 0.69
CA PHE A 319 4.76 13.42 1.74
C PHE A 319 3.64 12.42 2.09
N CYS A 320 2.92 11.90 1.09
CA CYS A 320 1.84 10.92 1.29
C CYS A 320 2.31 9.57 1.82
N PHE A 321 3.46 9.07 1.33
CA PHE A 321 3.93 7.72 1.61
C PHE A 321 5.01 7.64 2.69
N CYS A 322 5.57 8.77 3.14
CA CYS A 322 6.64 8.78 4.13
C CYS A 322 6.38 9.73 5.31
N VAL A 323 5.81 10.92 5.07
CA VAL A 323 5.56 11.92 6.14
C VAL A 323 4.29 11.58 6.91
N LEU A 324 3.12 11.60 6.24
CA LEU A 324 1.83 11.33 6.89
C LEU A 324 1.77 9.96 7.61
N PRO A 325 2.33 8.86 7.06
CA PRO A 325 2.31 7.56 7.71
C PRO A 325 3.01 7.50 9.06
N ARG A 326 3.85 8.49 9.42
CA ARG A 326 4.47 8.57 10.74
C ARG A 326 3.47 8.67 11.88
N LEU A 327 2.28 9.21 11.60
CA LEU A 327 1.23 9.44 12.61
C LEU A 327 0.02 8.53 12.43
N ILE A 328 -0.17 7.91 11.27
CA ILE A 328 -1.34 7.05 10.98
C ILE A 328 -1.51 5.92 12.00
N TYR A 329 -0.42 5.29 12.43
CA TYR A 329 -0.52 4.23 13.45
C TYR A 329 -1.04 4.76 14.80
N LEU A 330 -0.67 6.00 15.16
CA LEU A 330 -1.04 6.60 16.44
C LEU A 330 -2.52 6.96 16.49
N THR A 331 -3.16 7.26 15.35
CA THR A 331 -4.62 7.50 15.31
C THR A 331 -5.42 6.27 15.74
N ARG A 332 -4.86 5.07 15.55
CA ARG A 332 -5.47 3.79 15.91
C ARG A 332 -5.28 3.44 17.38
N ILE A 333 -4.09 3.75 17.91
CA ILE A 333 -3.66 3.27 19.24
C ILE A 333 -3.84 4.32 20.34
N MET A 334 -3.54 5.58 20.05
CA MET A 334 -3.51 6.68 21.01
C MET A 334 -4.64 7.70 20.75
N GLY A 335 -5.56 7.39 19.84
CA GLY A 335 -6.60 8.30 19.39
C GLY A 335 -7.63 8.71 20.44
N ASP A 336 -7.77 7.90 21.50
CA ASP A 336 -8.64 8.18 22.64
C ASP A 336 -8.02 9.10 23.71
N VAL A 337 -6.69 9.21 23.72
CA VAL A 337 -5.94 9.99 24.71
C VAL A 337 -5.50 11.34 24.16
N ILE A 338 -5.04 11.37 22.90
CA ILE A 338 -4.60 12.61 22.25
C ILE A 338 -5.83 13.44 21.86
N THR A 339 -5.82 14.71 22.25
CA THR A 339 -6.95 15.61 22.07
C THR A 339 -7.18 15.93 20.59
N LEU A 340 -8.43 16.24 20.23
CA LEU A 340 -8.76 16.73 18.89
C LEU A 340 -8.04 18.03 18.53
N GLY A 341 -7.60 18.82 19.53
CA GLY A 341 -6.79 20.02 19.34
C GLY A 341 -5.37 19.69 18.86
N GLU A 342 -4.71 18.71 19.50
CA GLU A 342 -3.38 18.23 19.10
C GLU A 342 -3.40 17.61 17.70
N TRP A 343 -4.43 16.82 17.36
CA TRP A 343 -4.59 16.29 16.00
C TRP A 343 -4.80 17.40 14.96
N SER A 344 -5.64 18.40 15.28
CA SER A 344 -5.82 19.59 14.44
C SER A 344 -4.53 20.37 14.24
N GLN A 345 -3.67 20.44 15.27
CA GLN A 345 -2.37 21.08 15.17
C GLN A 345 -1.46 20.32 14.20
N ALA A 346 -1.40 18.99 14.30
CA ALA A 346 -0.64 18.17 13.37
C ALA A 346 -1.12 18.34 11.92
N ASP A 347 -2.45 18.32 11.69
CA ASP A 347 -3.05 18.56 10.36
C ASP A 347 -2.66 19.94 9.81
N ARG A 348 -2.66 20.97 10.67
CA ARG A 348 -2.29 22.33 10.28
C ARG A 348 -0.81 22.44 9.91
N GLU A 349 0.09 22.02 10.78
CA GLU A 349 1.53 22.18 10.61
C GLU A 349 2.08 21.36 9.43
N LEU A 350 1.63 20.11 9.29
CA LEU A 350 2.03 19.28 8.16
C LEU A 350 1.41 19.81 6.85
N GLY A 351 0.16 20.26 6.88
CA GLY A 351 -0.49 20.89 5.74
C GLY A 351 0.22 22.16 5.26
N GLU A 352 0.59 23.05 6.20
CA GLU A 352 1.38 24.25 5.90
C GLU A 352 2.74 23.91 5.30
N SER A 353 3.42 22.90 5.83
CA SER A 353 4.68 22.41 5.25
C SER A 353 4.50 21.90 3.83
N TRP A 354 3.44 21.14 3.57
CA TRP A 354 3.14 20.68 2.22
C TRP A 354 2.80 21.83 1.27
N ALA A 355 2.02 22.81 1.73
CA ALA A 355 1.68 23.99 0.95
C ALA A 355 2.94 24.75 0.49
N ARG A 356 3.94 24.91 1.37
CA ARG A 356 5.25 25.50 1.03
C ARG A 356 5.97 24.72 -0.05
N ILE A 357 6.06 23.38 0.07
CA ILE A 357 6.65 22.49 -0.95
C ILE A 357 6.00 22.72 -2.32
N MET A 358 4.66 22.88 -2.33
CA MET A 358 3.90 23.12 -3.55
C MET A 358 3.90 24.58 -4.02
N GLY A 359 4.51 25.49 -3.26
CA GLY A 359 4.59 26.94 -3.55
C GLY A 359 3.23 27.60 -3.51
N MET A 360 2.41 27.19 -2.55
CA MET A 360 1.19 27.84 -2.16
C MET A 360 1.49 28.78 -0.99
N THR A 361 0.75 29.88 -0.91
CA THR A 361 0.84 30.76 0.27
C THR A 361 0.08 30.14 1.45
N GLU A 362 0.43 30.54 2.67
CA GLU A 362 -0.30 30.11 3.86
C GLU A 362 -1.77 30.56 3.82
N GLN A 363 -2.06 31.71 3.21
CA GLN A 363 -3.43 32.19 3.01
C GLN A 363 -4.23 31.30 2.03
N GLU A 364 -3.59 30.87 0.94
CA GLU A 364 -4.20 29.92 -0.01
C GLU A 364 -4.51 28.59 0.65
N TRP A 365 -3.60 28.10 1.49
CA TRP A 365 -3.82 26.86 2.26
C TRP A 365 -4.85 27.04 3.37
N ALA A 366 -4.89 28.18 4.05
CA ALA A 366 -5.84 28.41 5.15
C ALA A 366 -7.30 28.40 4.68
N HIS A 367 -7.56 28.66 3.39
CA HIS A 367 -8.89 28.66 2.81
C HIS A 367 -9.59 27.30 2.98
N GLY A 368 -10.75 27.28 3.64
CA GLY A 368 -11.43 26.05 4.04
C GLY A 368 -11.73 25.09 2.87
N GLU A 369 -12.15 25.62 1.73
CA GLU A 369 -12.43 24.82 0.53
C GLU A 369 -11.19 24.07 0.00
N VAL A 370 -10.00 24.69 0.08
CA VAL A 370 -8.74 24.12 -0.41
C VAL A 370 -8.32 22.94 0.47
N ARG A 371 -8.36 23.12 1.80
CA ARG A 371 -8.07 22.03 2.75
C ARG A 371 -9.06 20.90 2.63
N ASN A 372 -10.35 21.23 2.59
CA ASN A 372 -11.40 20.24 2.41
C ASN A 372 -11.16 19.42 1.14
N GLN A 373 -10.82 20.07 0.01
CA GLN A 373 -10.50 19.39 -1.24
C GLN A 373 -9.24 18.53 -1.12
N ALA A 374 -8.17 19.01 -0.48
CA ALA A 374 -6.93 18.25 -0.32
C ALA A 374 -7.13 16.95 0.47
N TYR A 375 -7.92 17.01 1.54
CA TYR A 375 -8.21 15.87 2.42
C TYR A 375 -9.23 14.87 1.85
N LEU A 376 -9.89 15.19 0.74
CA LEU A 376 -10.74 14.20 0.08
C LEU A 376 -9.89 13.04 -0.49
N PRO A 377 -10.44 11.81 -0.50
CA PRO A 377 -9.84 10.72 -1.26
C PRO A 377 -9.66 11.10 -2.74
N GLN A 378 -8.64 10.52 -3.38
CA GLN A 378 -8.35 10.82 -4.79
C GLN A 378 -9.53 10.52 -5.72
N TYR A 379 -10.25 9.41 -5.47
CA TYR A 379 -11.44 9.03 -6.25
C TYR A 379 -12.63 9.99 -6.06
N GLN A 380 -12.55 10.90 -5.08
CA GLN A 380 -13.52 11.98 -4.88
C GLN A 380 -13.02 13.34 -5.37
N GLY A 381 -11.86 13.39 -6.04
CA GLY A 381 -11.28 14.64 -6.54
C GLY A 381 -10.20 15.24 -5.63
N GLY A 382 -9.89 14.64 -4.47
CA GLY A 382 -8.88 15.20 -3.57
C GLY A 382 -7.45 14.73 -3.82
N LEU A 383 -6.59 14.94 -2.83
CA LEU A 383 -5.18 14.53 -2.84
C LEU A 383 -4.91 13.29 -2.00
N GLY A 384 -5.92 12.69 -1.36
CA GLY A 384 -5.75 11.50 -0.54
C GLY A 384 -5.00 11.74 0.77
N PHE A 385 -4.91 12.99 1.24
CA PHE A 385 -4.21 13.29 2.49
C PHE A 385 -5.02 12.76 3.67
N THR A 386 -4.30 12.16 4.61
CA THR A 386 -4.89 11.80 5.90
C THR A 386 -5.23 13.08 6.65
N TYR A 387 -6.51 13.26 6.94
CA TYR A 387 -6.98 14.28 7.88
C TYR A 387 -7.07 13.65 9.25
N PHE A 388 -6.04 13.82 10.08
CA PHE A 388 -5.87 13.07 11.33
C PHE A 388 -7.02 13.30 12.30
N ARG A 389 -7.50 14.55 12.44
CA ARG A 389 -8.66 14.89 13.28
C ARG A 389 -9.91 14.08 12.93
N ALA A 390 -10.17 13.82 11.65
CA ALA A 390 -11.30 12.98 11.23
C ALA A 390 -10.96 11.49 11.25
N THR A 391 -9.70 11.14 11.01
CA THR A 391 -9.24 9.75 10.92
C THR A 391 -9.15 9.09 12.29
N VAL A 392 -8.98 9.85 13.38
CA VAL A 392 -8.82 9.31 14.74
C VAL A 392 -10.02 8.47 15.20
N THR A 393 -11.25 8.95 14.97
CA THR A 393 -12.48 8.23 15.30
C THR A 393 -12.55 6.87 14.58
N VAL A 394 -12.39 6.87 13.26
CA VAL A 394 -12.42 5.62 12.47
C VAL A 394 -11.20 4.73 12.75
N GLY A 395 -10.07 5.33 13.11
CA GLY A 395 -8.86 4.65 13.52
C GLY A 395 -9.06 3.84 14.79
N LEU A 396 -9.65 4.46 15.82
CA LEU A 396 -9.96 3.83 17.11
C LEU A 396 -10.99 2.70 16.95
N LEU A 397 -12.09 2.94 16.22
CA LEU A 397 -13.10 1.91 15.94
C LEU A 397 -12.52 0.73 15.15
N GLY A 398 -11.71 1.04 14.12
CA GLY A 398 -11.00 0.03 13.36
C GLY A 398 -9.93 -0.70 14.19
N SER A 399 -9.40 -0.09 15.26
CA SER A 399 -8.50 -0.74 16.21
C SER A 399 -9.23 -1.73 17.08
N CYS A 400 -10.31 -1.29 17.71
CA CYS A 400 -11.15 -2.12 18.56
C CYS A 400 -11.68 -3.35 17.80
N ARG A 401 -12.22 -3.14 16.59
CA ARG A 401 -12.74 -4.22 15.74
C ARG A 401 -11.70 -5.29 15.43
N VAL A 402 -10.44 -4.92 15.22
CA VAL A 402 -9.36 -5.85 14.81
C VAL A 402 -8.70 -6.52 16.01
N THR A 403 -8.74 -5.91 17.19
CA THR A 403 -7.98 -6.37 18.36
C THR A 403 -8.83 -7.07 19.41
N LEU A 404 -10.09 -6.67 19.61
CA LEU A 404 -10.89 -7.09 20.76
C LEU A 404 -10.98 -8.61 20.93
N SER A 405 -11.30 -9.35 19.87
CA SER A 405 -11.40 -10.81 19.94
C SER A 405 -10.07 -11.46 20.33
N THR A 406 -8.96 -11.02 19.75
CA THR A 406 -7.64 -11.53 20.09
C THR A 406 -7.21 -11.13 21.50
N VAL A 407 -7.56 -9.93 21.98
CA VAL A 407 -7.27 -9.53 23.37
C VAL A 407 -7.97 -10.49 24.34
N ILE A 408 -9.26 -10.75 24.15
CA ILE A 408 -10.01 -11.68 24.99
C ILE A 408 -9.38 -13.07 24.91
N GLU A 409 -9.18 -13.60 23.70
CA GLU A 409 -8.60 -14.93 23.46
C GLU A 409 -7.23 -15.10 24.13
N ARG A 410 -6.31 -14.14 23.95
CA ARG A 410 -4.93 -14.24 24.45
C ARG A 410 -4.84 -14.11 25.96
N LEU A 411 -5.65 -13.25 26.56
CA LEU A 411 -5.71 -13.11 28.02
C LEU A 411 -6.37 -14.34 28.66
N THR A 412 -7.43 -14.89 28.05
CA THR A 412 -8.07 -16.12 28.53
C THR A 412 -7.14 -17.33 28.40
N ASN A 413 -6.45 -17.50 27.28
CA ASN A 413 -5.52 -18.63 27.07
C ASN A 413 -4.32 -18.62 28.03
N GLN A 414 -4.01 -17.48 28.65
CA GLN A 414 -2.96 -17.36 29.67
C GLN A 414 -3.52 -17.30 31.10
N SER A 415 -4.81 -17.60 31.29
CA SER A 415 -5.48 -17.55 32.60
C SER A 415 -5.39 -16.19 33.30
N PHE A 416 -5.15 -15.10 32.55
CA PHE A 416 -5.05 -13.75 33.11
C PHE A 416 -6.42 -13.29 33.62
N LEU A 417 -7.47 -13.52 32.83
CA LEU A 417 -8.87 -13.35 33.23
C LEU A 417 -9.33 -14.66 33.89
N GLY A 418 -9.81 -14.59 35.13
CA GLY A 418 -10.34 -15.76 35.85
C GLY A 418 -11.64 -16.31 35.25
N PRO A 419 -12.21 -17.42 35.80
CA PRO A 419 -13.50 -17.93 35.35
C PRO A 419 -14.57 -16.85 35.49
N SER A 420 -15.14 -16.44 34.35
CA SER A 420 -15.96 -15.24 34.19
C SER A 420 -17.22 -15.26 35.06
N GLN A 421 -17.30 -14.36 36.05
CA GLN A 421 -18.58 -13.94 36.63
C GLN A 421 -19.19 -12.81 35.78
N SER A 422 -20.52 -12.60 35.83
CA SER A 422 -21.18 -11.53 35.07
C SER A 422 -20.60 -10.14 35.37
N SER A 423 -20.22 -9.89 36.63
CA SER A 423 -19.55 -8.66 37.08
C SER A 423 -18.20 -8.42 36.42
N ASP A 424 -17.42 -9.47 36.13
CA ASP A 424 -16.11 -9.35 35.51
C ASP A 424 -16.22 -8.95 34.04
N ARG A 425 -17.29 -9.39 33.37
CA ARG A 425 -17.59 -9.01 31.99
C ARG A 425 -17.91 -7.52 31.90
N ASP A 426 -18.76 -7.01 32.78
CA ASP A 426 -19.12 -5.59 32.79
C ASP A 426 -17.91 -4.71 33.14
N ALA A 427 -17.09 -5.13 34.11
CA ALA A 427 -15.83 -4.47 34.44
C ALA A 427 -14.85 -4.45 33.26
N PHE A 428 -14.81 -5.51 32.44
CA PHE A 428 -13.93 -5.58 31.28
C PHE A 428 -14.36 -4.59 30.22
N PHE A 429 -15.65 -4.53 29.91
CA PHE A 429 -16.15 -3.54 28.95
C PHE A 429 -16.09 -2.10 29.50
N ALA A 430 -15.98 -1.91 30.82
CA ALA A 430 -15.74 -0.61 31.46
C ALA A 430 -14.29 -0.08 31.31
N LEU A 431 -13.37 -0.86 30.75
CA LEU A 431 -11.98 -0.42 30.56
C LEU A 431 -11.90 0.85 29.69
N PRO A 432 -11.00 1.81 30.01
CA PRO A 432 -10.93 3.11 29.36
C PRO A 432 -10.91 3.09 27.82
N TRP A 433 -10.11 2.22 27.21
CA TRP A 433 -9.97 2.18 25.74
C TRP A 433 -11.24 1.62 25.06
N LEU A 434 -11.96 0.72 25.73
CA LEU A 434 -13.23 0.18 25.26
C LEU A 434 -14.36 1.19 25.41
N GLN A 435 -14.41 1.89 26.53
CA GLN A 435 -15.35 3.00 26.74
C GLN A 435 -15.13 4.12 25.74
N ALA A 436 -13.87 4.47 25.44
CA ALA A 436 -13.56 5.44 24.39
C ALA A 436 -14.05 4.98 23.01
N SER A 437 -13.81 3.72 22.66
CA SER A 437 -14.29 3.13 21.40
C SER A 437 -15.82 3.13 21.32
N LYS A 438 -16.51 2.81 22.42
CA LYS A 438 -17.98 2.84 22.52
C LYS A 438 -18.53 4.26 22.31
N ARG A 439 -17.99 5.26 23.02
CA ARG A 439 -18.39 6.68 22.86
C ARG A 439 -18.23 7.16 21.42
N GLU A 440 -17.12 6.82 20.79
CA GLU A 440 -16.87 7.20 19.39
C GLU A 440 -17.79 6.46 18.41
N TYR A 441 -18.17 5.21 18.71
CA TYR A 441 -19.16 4.47 17.94
C TYR A 441 -20.53 5.13 18.01
N GLU A 442 -21.02 5.42 19.23
CA GLU A 442 -22.32 6.06 19.46
C GLU A 442 -22.38 7.46 18.81
N ARG A 443 -21.28 8.22 18.90
CA ARG A 443 -21.14 9.51 18.23
C ARG A 443 -21.20 9.37 16.71
N ALA A 444 -20.50 8.38 16.15
CA ALA A 444 -20.51 8.13 14.73
C ALA A 444 -21.90 7.66 14.25
N GLU A 445 -22.58 6.81 15.01
CA GLU A 445 -23.92 6.31 14.71
C GLU A 445 -24.94 7.46 14.66
N SER A 446 -24.93 8.35 15.66
CA SER A 446 -25.75 9.57 15.68
C SER A 446 -25.42 10.54 14.54
N ALA A 447 -24.15 10.64 14.15
CA ALA A 447 -23.73 11.41 12.97
C ALA A 447 -24.14 10.74 11.65
N THR A 448 -24.28 9.41 11.61
CA THR A 448 -24.65 8.65 10.41
C THR A 448 -26.13 8.82 10.08
N GLU A 449 -26.99 9.01 11.09
CA GLU A 449 -28.39 9.43 10.91
C GLU A 449 -28.52 10.85 10.32
N SER A 450 -27.48 11.68 10.40
CA SER A 450 -27.50 13.10 9.98
C SER A 450 -26.61 13.44 8.78
N VAL A 451 -25.95 12.49 8.11
CA VAL A 451 -25.05 12.80 6.97
C VAL A 451 -25.29 11.88 5.76
N LYS A 452 -26.33 12.19 4.99
CA LYS A 452 -26.24 12.10 3.52
C LYS A 452 -25.82 13.47 3.00
N LEU A 453 -24.84 13.47 2.09
CA LEU A 453 -24.30 14.61 1.30
C LEU A 453 -23.05 15.30 1.87
N LYS A 454 -21.93 15.13 1.18
CA LYS A 454 -21.42 16.09 0.17
C LYS A 454 -20.13 15.56 -0.45
N ALA A 455 -20.17 15.18 -1.73
CA ALA A 455 -18.98 14.99 -2.55
C ALA A 455 -19.34 15.06 -4.04
N TYR A 456 -19.58 16.28 -4.53
CA TYR A 456 -19.83 16.54 -5.95
C TYR A 456 -18.88 17.64 -6.44
N HIS A 457 -17.64 17.23 -6.73
CA HIS A 457 -16.66 18.08 -7.41
C HIS A 457 -16.50 17.63 -8.87
N PRO A 458 -16.46 18.55 -9.86
CA PRO A 458 -16.30 18.23 -11.29
C PRO A 458 -14.99 17.53 -11.68
N LEU A 459 -14.01 17.45 -10.77
CA LEU A 459 -12.66 16.90 -11.03
C LEU A 459 -12.56 15.41 -10.65
N ARG A 460 -13.65 14.67 -10.75
CA ARG A 460 -13.82 13.40 -10.03
C ARG A 460 -12.87 12.27 -10.46
N GLN A 461 -12.22 12.34 -11.63
CA GLN A 461 -11.17 11.40 -12.06
C GLN A 461 -10.48 11.96 -13.30
N GLY A 462 -9.18 12.18 -13.26
CA GLY A 462 -8.47 12.65 -14.45
C GLY A 462 -6.97 12.67 -14.28
N TRP A 463 -6.53 12.91 -13.05
CA TRP A 463 -5.13 12.87 -12.70
C TRP A 463 -4.94 12.14 -11.37
N ASP A 464 -4.13 11.08 -11.39
CA ASP A 464 -3.67 10.39 -10.19
C ASP A 464 -2.40 11.10 -9.67
N ALA A 465 -2.58 11.94 -8.65
CA ALA A 465 -1.48 12.63 -7.97
C ALA A 465 -0.54 11.67 -7.20
N HIS A 466 -0.89 10.38 -7.11
CA HIS A 466 -0.07 9.33 -6.48
C HIS A 466 0.58 8.39 -7.50
N ALA A 467 0.41 8.64 -8.80
CA ALA A 467 1.10 7.86 -9.82
C ALA A 467 2.61 8.12 -9.76
N ILE A 468 3.38 7.10 -9.37
CA ILE A 468 4.84 7.12 -9.42
C ILE A 468 5.26 7.18 -10.90
N PRO A 469 5.99 8.22 -11.34
CA PRO A 469 6.40 8.34 -12.73
C PRO A 469 7.51 7.32 -13.05
N SER A 470 7.11 6.18 -13.61
CA SER A 470 8.03 5.09 -13.97
C SER A 470 8.84 5.35 -15.23
N LEU A 471 8.43 6.33 -16.05
CA LEU A 471 9.08 6.70 -17.31
C LEU A 471 9.18 8.22 -17.43
N GLY A 472 10.13 8.71 -18.25
CA GLY A 472 10.41 10.15 -18.40
C GLY A 472 9.19 10.97 -18.81
N TRP A 473 8.33 10.42 -19.67
CA TRP A 473 7.10 11.07 -20.16
C TRP A 473 5.96 11.11 -19.14
N LEU A 474 6.08 10.40 -18.01
CA LEU A 474 5.15 10.49 -16.88
C LEU A 474 5.58 11.56 -15.86
N ARG A 475 6.73 12.21 -16.07
CA ARG A 475 7.24 13.28 -15.20
C ARG A 475 6.72 14.62 -15.67
N PHE A 476 6.09 15.35 -14.75
CA PHE A 476 5.70 16.73 -14.99
C PHE A 476 6.86 17.68 -14.70
N PRO A 477 7.11 18.67 -15.57
CA PRO A 477 7.91 19.82 -15.18
C PRO A 477 7.31 20.48 -13.92
N PRO A 478 8.14 20.98 -12.98
CA PRO A 478 7.65 21.54 -11.71
C PRO A 478 6.54 22.58 -11.85
N ALA A 479 6.64 23.49 -12.82
CA ALA A 479 5.62 24.51 -13.09
C ALA A 479 4.29 23.87 -13.54
N VAL A 480 4.34 22.88 -14.44
CA VAL A 480 3.15 22.19 -14.94
C VAL A 480 2.47 21.40 -13.82
N TYR A 481 3.25 20.74 -12.95
CA TYR A 481 2.72 20.03 -11.79
C TYR A 481 1.99 20.97 -10.84
N ARG A 482 2.57 22.14 -10.54
CA ARG A 482 1.95 23.16 -9.68
C ARG A 482 0.66 23.70 -10.29
N VAL A 483 0.62 23.96 -11.61
CA VAL A 483 -0.61 24.37 -12.30
C VAL A 483 -1.69 23.29 -12.20
N ALA A 484 -1.35 22.03 -12.46
CA ALA A 484 -2.27 20.91 -12.35
C ALA A 484 -2.83 20.78 -10.92
N LEU A 485 -1.99 20.95 -9.91
CA LEU A 485 -2.37 20.94 -8.50
C LEU A 485 -3.30 22.11 -8.14
N ARG A 486 -3.01 23.31 -8.63
CA ARG A 486 -3.86 24.49 -8.38
C ARG A 486 -5.24 24.32 -9.01
N ILE A 487 -5.32 23.77 -10.22
CA ILE A 487 -6.60 23.40 -10.84
C ILE A 487 -7.33 22.37 -9.98
N ARG A 488 -6.62 21.34 -9.48
CA ARG A 488 -7.17 20.29 -8.61
C ARG A 488 -7.79 20.85 -7.33
N LEU A 489 -7.15 21.85 -6.74
CA LEU A 489 -7.57 22.52 -5.51
C LEU A 489 -8.53 23.71 -5.74
N GLY A 490 -8.88 24.02 -6.99
CA GLY A 490 -9.75 25.16 -7.32
C GLY A 490 -9.08 26.53 -7.11
N LEU A 491 -7.76 26.57 -7.02
CA LEU A 491 -6.97 27.77 -6.78
C LEU A 491 -6.76 28.59 -8.08
N PRO A 492 -6.62 29.92 -7.98
CA PRO A 492 -6.19 30.74 -9.10
C PRO A 492 -4.80 30.33 -9.60
N ILE A 493 -4.58 30.37 -10.90
CA ILE A 493 -3.32 30.12 -11.58
C ILE A 493 -2.64 31.49 -11.83
N PRO A 494 -1.52 31.81 -11.17
CA PRO A 494 -0.86 33.11 -11.31
C PRO A 494 -0.53 33.48 -12.76
N GLU A 495 -0.13 32.49 -13.56
CA GLU A 495 0.22 32.64 -14.97
C GLU A 495 -0.98 33.10 -15.82
N MET A 496 -2.20 32.68 -15.47
CA MET A 496 -3.42 33.12 -16.18
C MET A 496 -3.69 34.60 -15.96
N ARG A 497 -3.44 35.12 -14.74
CA ARG A 497 -3.57 36.56 -14.46
C ARG A 497 -2.52 37.38 -15.20
N ARG A 498 -1.28 36.87 -15.29
CA ARG A 498 -0.19 37.57 -15.99
C ARG A 498 -0.45 37.68 -17.50
N ALA A 499 -0.99 36.63 -18.11
CA ALA A 499 -1.34 36.64 -19.53
C ALA A 499 -2.57 37.52 -19.81
N GLY A 500 -3.61 37.44 -18.96
CA GLY A 500 -4.81 38.28 -19.01
C GLY A 500 -5.78 37.99 -20.17
N VAL A 501 -5.26 37.68 -21.36
CA VAL A 501 -6.04 37.45 -22.59
C VAL A 501 -5.53 36.21 -23.33
N CYS A 502 -6.46 35.41 -23.86
CA CYS A 502 -6.15 34.25 -24.68
C CYS A 502 -5.86 34.69 -26.13
N VAL A 503 -5.16 33.86 -26.91
CA VAL A 503 -4.92 34.08 -28.35
C VAL A 503 -6.23 34.26 -29.15
N CYS A 504 -7.37 33.77 -28.64
CA CYS A 504 -8.68 34.03 -29.25
C CYS A 504 -9.29 35.41 -28.93
N GLY A 505 -8.56 36.28 -28.22
CA GLY A 505 -9.01 37.60 -27.81
C GLY A 505 -9.94 37.62 -26.58
N SER A 506 -10.32 36.46 -26.04
CA SER A 506 -11.16 36.38 -24.84
C SER A 506 -10.33 36.51 -23.54
N PRO A 507 -10.89 37.08 -22.46
CA PRO A 507 -10.22 37.14 -21.17
C PRO A 507 -9.89 35.74 -20.61
N LEU A 508 -8.71 35.60 -20.01
CA LEU A 508 -8.34 34.40 -19.25
C LEU A 508 -8.85 34.53 -17.82
N ASP A 509 -9.75 33.65 -17.41
CA ASP A 509 -10.19 33.62 -16.01
C ASP A 509 -9.05 33.14 -15.10
N PRO A 510 -8.98 33.63 -13.85
CA PRO A 510 -7.91 33.25 -12.93
C PRO A 510 -7.83 31.75 -12.64
N ARG A 511 -8.90 30.96 -12.85
CA ARG A 511 -8.90 29.50 -12.63
C ARG A 511 -8.54 28.71 -13.90
N GLY A 512 -8.28 29.40 -15.02
CA GLY A 512 -7.89 28.81 -16.30
C GLY A 512 -9.00 28.05 -17.02
N HIS A 513 -10.27 28.21 -16.64
CA HIS A 513 -11.39 27.52 -17.27
C HIS A 513 -11.50 27.81 -18.78
N HIS A 514 -11.26 29.04 -19.21
CA HIS A 514 -11.24 29.43 -20.61
C HIS A 514 -10.17 28.67 -21.38
N ALA A 515 -8.93 28.63 -20.87
CA ALA A 515 -7.83 27.89 -21.50
C ALA A 515 -8.16 26.40 -21.67
N GLN A 516 -8.93 25.82 -20.75
CA GLN A 516 -9.38 24.44 -20.81
C GLN A 516 -10.57 24.19 -21.75
N LYS A 517 -11.23 25.22 -22.31
CA LYS A 517 -12.39 25.06 -23.20
C LYS A 517 -12.28 25.83 -24.53
N CYS A 518 -11.23 26.64 -24.71
CA CYS A 518 -11.09 27.50 -25.87
C CYS A 518 -10.95 26.64 -27.15
N PRO A 519 -11.80 26.89 -28.17
CA PRO A 519 -11.79 26.13 -29.42
C PRO A 519 -10.77 26.66 -30.44
N ASN A 520 -10.11 27.80 -30.18
CA ASN A 520 -9.19 28.40 -31.14
C ASN A 520 -7.94 27.52 -31.35
N HIS A 521 -7.67 27.17 -32.60
CA HIS A 521 -6.52 26.38 -33.04
C HIS A 521 -5.16 26.94 -32.60
N TYR A 522 -5.03 28.26 -32.45
CA TYR A 522 -3.76 28.91 -32.09
C TYR A 522 -3.53 29.10 -30.57
N GLY A 523 -4.53 28.87 -29.72
CA GLY A 523 -4.39 29.15 -28.28
C GLY A 523 -5.24 28.32 -27.33
N GLY A 524 -6.01 27.35 -27.84
CA GLY A 524 -6.93 26.56 -27.03
C GLY A 524 -6.34 25.24 -26.55
N GLY A 525 -6.30 25.03 -25.23
CA GLY A 525 -5.82 23.77 -24.64
C GLY A 525 -6.67 22.55 -25.01
N VAL A 526 -7.93 22.75 -25.45
CA VAL A 526 -8.79 21.66 -25.95
C VAL A 526 -8.31 21.16 -27.30
N TYR A 527 -8.02 22.07 -28.23
CA TYR A 527 -7.61 21.71 -29.58
C TYR A 527 -6.28 20.95 -29.57
N TRP A 528 -5.28 21.45 -28.82
CA TRP A 528 -4.00 20.76 -28.65
C TRP A 528 -4.15 19.36 -28.07
N ARG A 529 -5.03 19.18 -27.09
CA ARG A 529 -5.33 17.84 -26.54
C ARG A 529 -6.03 16.95 -27.55
N TYR A 530 -6.98 17.49 -28.30
CA TYR A 530 -7.66 16.77 -29.37
C TYR A 530 -6.64 16.26 -30.40
N GLU A 531 -5.71 17.10 -30.87
CA GLU A 531 -4.65 16.69 -31.80
C GLU A 531 -3.73 15.61 -31.19
N GLN A 532 -3.33 15.75 -29.93
CA GLN A 532 -2.53 14.72 -29.24
C GLN A 532 -3.26 13.39 -29.10
N VAL A 533 -4.54 13.42 -28.73
CA VAL A 533 -5.37 12.21 -28.61
C VAL A 533 -5.60 11.57 -29.98
N LYS A 534 -5.93 12.37 -31.01
CA LYS A 534 -6.05 11.92 -32.41
C LYS A 534 -4.76 11.24 -32.86
N GLY A 535 -3.63 11.92 -32.73
CA GLY A 535 -2.31 11.37 -33.08
C GLY A 535 -1.96 10.09 -32.32
N ALA A 536 -2.30 10.00 -31.02
CA ALA A 536 -2.07 8.79 -30.23
C ALA A 536 -2.90 7.61 -30.75
N PHE A 537 -4.19 7.79 -31.02
CA PHE A 537 -5.03 6.74 -31.60
C PHE A 537 -4.59 6.36 -33.01
N THR A 538 -4.18 7.32 -33.84
CA THR A 538 -3.59 7.07 -35.16
C THR A 538 -2.35 6.18 -35.03
N GLN A 539 -1.42 6.50 -34.12
CA GLN A 539 -0.21 5.70 -33.88
C GLN A 539 -0.54 4.30 -33.38
N ILE A 540 -1.48 4.17 -32.44
CA ILE A 540 -1.93 2.87 -31.92
C ILE A 540 -2.47 2.02 -33.07
N LEU A 541 -3.39 2.56 -33.88
CA LEU A 541 -4.02 1.83 -34.98
C LEU A 541 -3.02 1.48 -36.09
N ARG A 542 -2.12 2.38 -36.46
CA ARG A 542 -1.03 2.12 -37.44
C ARG A 542 -0.02 1.10 -36.92
N GLY A 543 0.17 1.02 -35.61
CA GLY A 543 1.04 0.03 -34.96
C GLY A 543 0.46 -1.38 -34.97
N LEU A 544 -0.84 -1.54 -35.20
CA LEU A 544 -1.47 -2.85 -35.35
C LEU A 544 -1.13 -3.43 -36.73
N ARG A 545 -0.67 -4.69 -36.76
CA ARG A 545 -0.36 -5.38 -38.02
C ARG A 545 -1.61 -5.54 -38.87
N HIS A 546 -1.46 -5.33 -40.18
CA HIS A 546 -2.53 -5.47 -41.18
C HIS A 546 -3.74 -4.55 -40.92
N THR A 547 -3.50 -3.39 -40.31
CA THR A 547 -4.51 -2.34 -40.16
C THR A 547 -4.25 -1.23 -41.16
N HIS A 548 -5.27 -0.82 -41.89
CA HIS A 548 -5.21 0.34 -42.77
C HIS A 548 -5.89 1.52 -42.10
N VAL A 549 -5.23 2.68 -42.03
CA VAL A 549 -5.74 3.87 -41.33
C VAL A 549 -5.69 5.08 -42.27
N LEU A 550 -6.85 5.72 -42.44
CA LEU A 550 -6.97 7.03 -43.10
C LEU A 550 -7.36 8.09 -42.06
N GLU A 551 -6.78 9.28 -42.22
CA GLU A 551 -7.09 10.43 -41.36
C GLU A 551 -8.03 11.39 -42.10
N GLU A 552 -8.87 12.06 -41.33
CA GLU A 552 -9.72 13.17 -41.75
C GLU A 552 -10.57 12.93 -43.02
N THR A 553 -11.18 11.74 -43.10
CA THR A 553 -11.93 11.24 -44.26
C THR A 553 -13.40 11.65 -44.22
N THR A 554 -14.02 11.85 -45.39
CA THR A 554 -15.47 12.13 -45.52
C THR A 554 -16.26 10.88 -45.83
N PHE A 555 -17.54 10.88 -45.46
CA PHE A 555 -18.46 9.79 -45.79
C PHE A 555 -18.61 9.58 -47.30
N GLY A 556 -18.61 10.65 -48.10
CA GLY A 556 -18.63 10.54 -49.57
C GLY A 556 -17.41 9.82 -50.14
N HIS A 557 -16.22 10.05 -49.59
CA HIS A 557 -15.00 9.36 -50.04
C HIS A 557 -15.02 7.85 -49.74
N LEU A 558 -15.79 7.44 -48.73
CA LEU A 558 -15.94 6.04 -48.31
C LEU A 558 -17.11 5.32 -49.00
N GLY A 559 -17.72 5.93 -50.02
CA GLY A 559 -18.76 5.29 -50.82
C GLY A 559 -20.19 5.47 -50.28
N VAL A 560 -20.49 6.50 -49.48
CA VAL A 560 -21.88 6.97 -49.33
C VAL A 560 -22.32 7.55 -50.69
N ALA A 561 -22.82 6.68 -51.57
CA ALA A 561 -23.39 7.06 -52.85
C ALA A 561 -24.86 7.48 -52.65
N THR A 562 -25.09 8.79 -52.76
CA THR A 562 -26.28 9.47 -53.32
C THR A 562 -27.63 8.74 -53.26
N ASP A 563 -28.04 8.22 -52.10
CA ASP A 563 -29.46 8.15 -51.79
C ASP A 563 -29.90 9.58 -51.48
N SER A 564 -30.96 10.08 -52.13
CA SER A 564 -31.38 11.50 -52.05
C SER A 564 -31.76 11.95 -50.64
N ARG A 565 -31.89 11.00 -49.71
CA ARG A 565 -32.15 11.20 -48.28
C ARG A 565 -30.89 11.41 -47.42
N LEU A 566 -29.70 11.17 -47.95
CA LEU A 566 -28.41 11.25 -47.22
C LEU A 566 -27.39 12.18 -47.87
N THR A 567 -27.81 13.01 -48.83
CA THR A 567 -26.93 13.93 -49.58
C THR A 567 -26.18 14.90 -48.66
N GLU A 568 -26.82 15.39 -47.60
CA GLU A 568 -26.17 16.25 -46.59
C GLU A 568 -25.15 15.51 -45.71
N GLU A 569 -25.29 14.19 -45.58
CA GLU A 569 -24.40 13.34 -44.78
C GLU A 569 -23.06 13.08 -45.47
N CYS A 570 -23.01 13.17 -46.80
CA CYS A 570 -21.80 12.92 -47.60
C CYS A 570 -20.63 13.86 -47.24
N ASN A 571 -20.94 15.10 -46.84
CA ASN A 571 -19.96 16.12 -46.45
C ASN A 571 -19.48 15.98 -45.00
N LYS A 572 -20.06 15.06 -44.22
CA LYS A 572 -19.61 14.84 -42.85
C LYS A 572 -18.19 14.27 -42.88
N ARG A 573 -17.32 14.87 -42.06
CA ARG A 573 -15.93 14.47 -41.87
C ARG A 573 -15.79 13.78 -40.52
N VAL A 574 -15.04 12.68 -40.51
CA VAL A 574 -14.59 11.98 -39.29
C VAL A 574 -13.07 12.04 -39.20
N ASP A 575 -12.54 11.88 -38.01
CA ASP A 575 -11.11 12.05 -37.77
C ASP A 575 -10.30 10.84 -38.23
N LEU A 576 -10.86 9.63 -38.06
CA LEU A 576 -10.16 8.38 -38.33
C LEU A 576 -11.09 7.39 -39.04
N PHE A 577 -10.55 6.72 -40.04
CA PHE A 577 -11.08 5.49 -40.60
C PHE A 577 -10.04 4.38 -40.40
N ALA A 578 -10.47 3.23 -39.90
CA ALA A 578 -9.58 2.08 -39.73
C ALA A 578 -10.24 0.78 -40.20
N SER A 579 -9.49 -0.01 -40.97
CA SER A 579 -9.80 -1.40 -41.27
C SER A 579 -8.91 -2.28 -40.40
N LEU A 580 -9.52 -3.00 -39.46
CA LEU A 580 -8.84 -3.85 -38.49
C LEU A 580 -8.59 -5.24 -39.05
N SER A 581 -7.58 -5.91 -38.50
CA SER A 581 -7.13 -7.22 -39.00
C SER A 581 -8.11 -8.38 -38.74
N ASN A 582 -9.18 -8.16 -37.97
CA ASN A 582 -10.28 -9.10 -37.73
C ASN A 582 -11.41 -8.98 -38.79
N GLY A 583 -11.27 -8.07 -39.76
CA GLY A 583 -12.27 -7.79 -40.79
C GLY A 583 -13.20 -6.62 -40.44
N ASP A 584 -13.12 -6.06 -39.23
CA ASP A 584 -13.97 -4.93 -38.84
C ASP A 584 -13.44 -3.61 -39.43
N THR A 585 -14.33 -2.86 -40.08
CA THR A 585 -14.07 -1.48 -40.52
C THR A 585 -14.85 -0.49 -39.68
N LEU A 586 -14.16 0.54 -39.18
CA LEU A 586 -14.71 1.54 -38.27
C LEU A 586 -14.37 2.97 -38.66
N LEU A 587 -15.26 3.87 -38.24
CA LEU A 587 -15.08 5.31 -38.23
C LEU A 587 -14.98 5.77 -36.79
N ALA A 588 -13.98 6.59 -36.49
CA ALA A 588 -13.82 7.19 -35.18
C ALA A 588 -13.68 8.69 -35.26
N ASP A 589 -14.27 9.37 -34.28
CA ASP A 589 -14.22 10.83 -34.15
C ASP A 589 -13.84 11.16 -32.71
N VAL A 590 -12.78 11.96 -32.59
CA VAL A 590 -12.16 12.38 -31.34
C VAL A 590 -12.82 13.65 -30.85
N SER A 591 -13.10 13.71 -29.55
CA SER A 591 -13.58 14.94 -28.93
C SER A 591 -13.05 15.11 -27.52
N VAL A 592 -12.65 16.34 -27.21
CA VAL A 592 -12.25 16.72 -25.86
C VAL A 592 -13.24 17.75 -25.33
N THR A 593 -13.79 17.51 -24.14
CA THR A 593 -14.83 18.35 -23.54
C THR A 593 -14.46 18.81 -22.14
N PHE A 594 -14.76 20.07 -21.82
CA PHE A 594 -14.51 20.61 -20.49
C PHE A 594 -15.70 20.35 -19.56
N PRO A 595 -15.53 19.69 -18.40
CA PRO A 595 -16.65 19.31 -17.56
C PRO A 595 -17.25 20.49 -16.78
N ILE A 596 -16.48 21.54 -16.51
CA ILE A 596 -16.98 22.72 -15.80
C ILE A 596 -17.77 23.61 -16.77
N SER A 597 -19.01 23.89 -16.39
CA SER A 597 -19.96 24.72 -17.15
C SER A 597 -20.34 25.96 -16.35
N SER A 598 -20.54 27.09 -17.03
CA SER A 598 -21.13 28.29 -16.42
C SER A 598 -22.64 28.14 -16.17
N ASP A 599 -23.30 27.24 -16.90
CA ASP A 599 -24.67 26.81 -16.62
C ASP A 599 -24.68 25.89 -15.39
N ALA A 600 -25.33 26.35 -14.32
CA ALA A 600 -25.41 25.68 -13.03
C ALA A 600 -26.13 24.31 -13.08
N SER A 601 -27.13 24.16 -13.95
CA SER A 601 -27.87 22.90 -14.12
C SER A 601 -26.97 21.85 -14.78
N ARG A 602 -26.26 22.23 -15.85
CA ARG A 602 -25.27 21.37 -16.50
C ARG A 602 -24.12 21.03 -15.56
N LEU A 603 -23.61 22.01 -14.81
CA LEU A 603 -22.53 21.78 -13.84
C LEU A 603 -22.96 20.79 -12.76
N ARG A 604 -24.16 20.96 -12.19
CA ARG A 604 -24.72 20.05 -11.17
C ARG A 604 -24.93 18.64 -11.71
N THR A 605 -25.32 18.51 -12.97
CA THR A 605 -25.50 17.19 -13.61
C THR A 605 -24.14 16.53 -13.86
N ARG A 606 -23.17 17.28 -14.37
CA ARG A 606 -21.82 16.80 -14.68
C ARG A 606 -21.00 16.46 -13.43
N SER A 607 -21.24 17.12 -12.30
CA SER A 607 -20.52 16.86 -11.04
C SER A 607 -20.97 15.59 -10.31
N LYS A 608 -22.10 14.98 -10.71
CA LYS A 608 -22.62 13.75 -10.09
C LYS A 608 -21.75 12.52 -10.37
N THR A 609 -21.20 12.43 -11.57
CA THR A 609 -20.53 11.23 -12.08
C THR A 609 -19.30 11.63 -12.90
N ALA A 610 -18.16 10.98 -12.67
CA ALA A 610 -16.96 11.17 -13.49
C ALA A 610 -17.26 10.86 -14.96
N GLY A 611 -16.67 11.61 -15.88
CA GLY A 611 -16.87 11.38 -17.31
C GLY A 611 -18.28 11.76 -17.79
N ALA A 612 -19.12 12.41 -16.97
CA ALA A 612 -20.47 12.80 -17.38
C ALA A 612 -20.46 13.76 -18.58
N ALA A 613 -19.49 14.67 -18.65
CA ALA A 613 -19.40 15.57 -19.79
C ALA A 613 -18.95 14.81 -21.05
N ALA A 614 -18.00 13.87 -20.90
CA ALA A 614 -17.58 12.98 -21.97
C ALA A 614 -18.73 12.09 -22.46
N LYS A 615 -19.52 11.53 -21.55
CA LYS A 615 -20.71 10.73 -21.87
C LYS A 615 -21.74 11.53 -22.68
N THR A 616 -22.12 12.72 -22.23
CA THR A 616 -23.07 13.57 -22.98
C THR A 616 -22.53 13.89 -24.37
N LYS A 617 -21.22 14.16 -24.48
CA LYS A 617 -20.59 14.47 -25.76
C LYS A 617 -20.48 13.24 -26.68
N SER A 618 -20.25 12.06 -26.12
CA SER A 618 -20.29 10.78 -26.81
C SER A 618 -21.67 10.50 -27.40
N GLU A 619 -22.74 10.67 -26.61
CA GLU A 619 -24.12 10.52 -27.10
C GLU A 619 -24.47 11.51 -28.22
N GLU A 620 -23.99 12.76 -28.16
CA GLU A 620 -24.12 13.73 -29.26
C GLU A 620 -23.43 13.25 -30.54
N LYS A 621 -22.22 12.69 -30.43
CA LYS A 621 -21.45 12.19 -31.58
C LYS A 621 -22.10 10.95 -32.19
N VAL A 622 -22.57 10.01 -31.37
CA VAL A 622 -23.33 8.84 -31.84
C VAL A 622 -24.58 9.28 -32.59
N ARG A 623 -25.37 10.22 -32.04
CA ARG A 623 -26.53 10.80 -32.74
C ARG A 623 -26.16 11.44 -34.07
N LYS A 624 -24.99 12.10 -34.14
CA LYS A 624 -24.54 12.80 -35.35
C LYS A 624 -24.05 11.86 -36.46
N TYR A 625 -23.40 10.74 -36.14
CA TYR A 625 -22.63 9.95 -37.11
C TYR A 625 -23.08 8.49 -37.26
N ALA A 626 -23.70 7.87 -36.25
CA ALA A 626 -23.94 6.43 -36.26
C ALA A 626 -24.93 5.96 -37.35
N VAL A 627 -25.91 6.81 -37.72
CA VAL A 627 -26.88 6.49 -38.78
C VAL A 627 -26.18 6.43 -40.13
N ALA A 628 -25.40 7.46 -40.48
CA ALA A 628 -24.63 7.49 -41.73
C ALA A 628 -23.58 6.38 -41.81
N ALA A 629 -22.88 6.09 -40.70
CA ALA A 629 -21.92 4.99 -40.64
C ALA A 629 -22.58 3.63 -40.94
N ARG A 630 -23.74 3.36 -40.32
CA ARG A 630 -24.48 2.12 -40.60
C ARG A 630 -24.97 2.01 -42.03
N ALA A 631 -25.31 3.12 -42.67
CA ALA A 631 -25.77 3.13 -44.07
C ALA A 631 -24.69 2.64 -45.06
N VAL A 632 -23.40 2.76 -44.72
CA VAL A 632 -22.28 2.20 -45.49
C VAL A 632 -21.66 0.95 -44.89
N GLY A 633 -22.37 0.29 -43.96
CA GLY A 633 -21.89 -0.94 -43.33
C GLY A 633 -20.68 -0.73 -42.40
N LEU A 634 -20.45 0.50 -41.93
CA LEU A 634 -19.33 0.84 -41.04
C LEU A 634 -19.81 1.04 -39.60
N ARG A 635 -18.97 0.65 -38.63
CA ARG A 635 -19.22 0.93 -37.21
C ARG A 635 -18.68 2.32 -36.84
N PHE A 636 -19.48 3.12 -36.13
CA PHE A 636 -19.01 4.39 -35.57
C PHE A 636 -18.58 4.22 -34.11
N VAL A 637 -17.42 4.78 -33.75
CA VAL A 637 -16.85 4.76 -32.40
C VAL A 637 -16.56 6.20 -31.95
N PRO A 638 -17.26 6.73 -30.94
CA PRO A 638 -16.92 8.03 -30.36
C PRO A 638 -15.67 7.88 -29.46
N LEU A 639 -14.65 8.71 -29.71
CA LEU A 639 -13.41 8.77 -28.89
C LEU A 639 -13.42 10.05 -28.05
N VAL A 640 -14.14 10.02 -26.93
CA VAL A 640 -14.45 11.22 -26.16
C VAL A 640 -13.75 11.23 -24.80
N PHE A 641 -13.06 12.33 -24.52
CA PHE A 641 -12.36 12.57 -23.26
C PHE A 641 -12.83 13.87 -22.62
N GLU A 642 -12.89 13.89 -21.29
CA GLU A 642 -12.86 15.15 -20.56
C GLU A 642 -11.44 15.73 -20.61
N THR A 643 -11.33 17.05 -20.54
CA THR A 643 -10.05 17.78 -20.45
C THR A 643 -9.14 17.32 -19.33
N PHE A 644 -9.70 16.74 -18.26
CA PHE A 644 -8.92 16.18 -17.17
C PHE A 644 -8.43 14.76 -17.45
N GLY A 645 -8.80 14.14 -18.56
CA GLY A 645 -8.33 12.82 -18.97
C GLY A 645 -9.31 11.67 -18.71
N CYS A 646 -10.54 11.95 -18.27
CA CYS A 646 -11.58 10.92 -18.10
C CYS A 646 -12.18 10.55 -19.46
N PRO A 647 -11.98 9.32 -19.99
CA PRO A 647 -12.66 8.85 -21.20
C PRO A 647 -14.13 8.55 -20.91
N ASP A 648 -14.95 8.55 -21.95
CA ASP A 648 -16.29 7.97 -21.88
C ASP A 648 -16.24 6.43 -21.93
N ARG A 649 -17.38 5.77 -21.65
CA ARG A 649 -17.45 4.31 -21.61
C ARG A 649 -17.18 3.65 -22.96
N GLU A 650 -17.62 4.26 -24.07
CA GLU A 650 -17.40 3.70 -25.41
C GLU A 650 -15.92 3.74 -25.78
N THR A 651 -15.22 4.84 -25.45
CA THR A 651 -13.77 4.93 -25.63
C THR A 651 -13.04 3.83 -24.84
N VAL A 652 -13.41 3.59 -23.58
CA VAL A 652 -12.80 2.52 -22.76
C VAL A 652 -13.06 1.15 -23.37
N SER A 653 -14.29 0.89 -23.83
CA SER A 653 -14.67 -0.34 -24.51
C SER A 653 -13.82 -0.58 -25.76
N PHE A 654 -13.65 0.46 -26.57
CA PHE A 654 -12.85 0.40 -27.78
C PHE A 654 -11.37 0.15 -27.50
N VAL A 655 -10.78 0.80 -26.48
CA VAL A 655 -9.38 0.52 -26.11
C VAL A 655 -9.21 -0.94 -25.67
N LYS A 656 -10.18 -1.52 -24.95
CA LYS A 656 -10.16 -2.95 -24.59
C LYS A 656 -10.24 -3.86 -25.81
N GLU A 657 -11.04 -3.48 -26.80
CA GLU A 657 -11.14 -4.17 -28.09
C GLU A 657 -9.80 -4.14 -28.84
N LEU A 658 -9.16 -2.97 -28.96
CA LEU A 658 -7.86 -2.84 -29.62
C LEU A 658 -6.77 -3.69 -28.95
N VAL A 659 -6.78 -3.79 -27.62
CA VAL A 659 -5.88 -4.68 -26.87
C VAL A 659 -6.13 -6.15 -27.24
N SER A 660 -7.40 -6.55 -27.40
CA SER A 660 -7.76 -7.90 -27.85
C SER A 660 -7.25 -8.18 -29.28
N VAL A 661 -7.46 -7.23 -30.20
CA VAL A 661 -6.98 -7.32 -31.60
C VAL A 661 -5.45 -7.38 -31.67
N ALA A 662 -4.74 -6.60 -30.86
CA ALA A 662 -3.28 -6.66 -30.79
C ALA A 662 -2.79 -8.02 -30.27
N SER A 663 -3.51 -8.61 -29.33
CA SER A 663 -3.10 -9.84 -28.63
C SER A 663 -3.37 -11.10 -29.44
N SER A 664 -4.47 -11.16 -30.20
CA SER A 664 -4.88 -12.34 -30.97
C SER A 664 -3.89 -12.74 -32.08
N LYS A 665 -2.96 -11.85 -32.48
CA LYS A 665 -1.99 -12.10 -33.56
C LYS A 665 -0.52 -11.92 -33.20
N ALA A 666 -0.19 -11.48 -31.99
CA ALA A 666 1.19 -11.38 -31.52
C ALA A 666 1.75 -12.71 -30.94
N GLY A 667 0.96 -13.78 -30.92
CA GLY A 667 1.37 -15.04 -30.29
C GLY A 667 1.55 -14.92 -28.77
N PHE A 668 0.92 -13.92 -28.13
CA PHE A 668 0.86 -13.86 -26.67
C PHE A 668 0.04 -15.04 -26.17
N SER A 669 0.73 -16.00 -25.57
CA SER A 669 0.21 -17.33 -25.31
C SER A 669 -0.61 -17.49 -24.04
N THR A 670 -1.11 -16.43 -23.38
CA THR A 670 -2.03 -16.63 -22.24
C THR A 670 -3.04 -15.49 -22.03
N GLU A 671 -4.31 -15.88 -21.92
CA GLU A 671 -5.48 -15.11 -21.48
C GLU A 671 -5.23 -14.27 -20.19
N GLY A 672 -4.24 -14.67 -19.38
CA GLY A 672 -3.86 -14.00 -18.13
C GLY A 672 -3.07 -12.69 -18.25
N GLU A 673 -2.39 -12.43 -19.37
CA GLU A 673 -1.78 -11.11 -19.67
C GLU A 673 -2.83 -10.14 -20.19
N LEU A 674 -3.78 -10.65 -21.00
CA LEU A 674 -4.95 -9.93 -21.46
C LEU A 674 -5.79 -9.43 -20.28
N MET A 675 -6.08 -10.31 -19.33
CA MET A 675 -6.79 -9.98 -18.09
C MET A 675 -6.00 -9.02 -17.19
N ALA A 676 -4.66 -9.02 -17.24
CA ALA A 676 -3.84 -8.08 -16.47
C ALA A 676 -3.81 -6.68 -17.07
N VAL A 677 -3.78 -6.56 -18.40
CA VAL A 677 -3.90 -5.28 -19.11
C VAL A 677 -5.33 -4.75 -19.00
N GLN A 678 -6.33 -5.60 -19.22
CA GLN A 678 -7.75 -5.26 -19.01
C GLN A 678 -8.03 -4.88 -17.56
N ALA A 679 -7.57 -5.63 -16.56
CA ALA A 679 -7.75 -5.27 -15.15
C ALA A 679 -7.09 -3.93 -14.80
N ARG A 680 -5.89 -3.63 -15.31
CA ARG A 680 -5.25 -2.31 -15.12
C ARG A 680 -6.01 -1.16 -15.79
N LEU A 681 -6.68 -1.44 -16.90
CA LEU A 681 -7.58 -0.49 -17.57
C LEU A 681 -8.94 -0.36 -16.85
N THR A 682 -9.38 -1.40 -16.14
CA THR A 682 -10.70 -1.45 -15.46
C THR A 682 -10.64 -1.02 -13.99
N ASP A 683 -9.49 -1.12 -13.32
CA ASP A 683 -9.28 -0.55 -11.97
C ASP A 683 -9.11 0.98 -12.02
N ARG A 684 -8.85 1.55 -13.21
CA ARG A 684 -8.63 2.99 -13.41
C ARG A 684 -9.81 3.74 -14.03
N TYR A 685 -10.78 3.03 -14.62
CA TYR A 685 -11.97 3.56 -15.29
C TYR A 685 -13.16 2.61 -15.08
#